data_AF-A0A7C5BKT2-F1
#
_entry.id   AF-A0A7C5BKT2-F1
#
_cell.length_a   1.000
_cell.length_b   1.000
_cell.length_c   1.000
_cell.angle_alpha   90.00
_cell.angle_beta   90.00
_cell.angle_gamma   90.00
#
_symmetry.space_group_name_H-M   'P 1'
#
loop_
_entity.id
_entity.type
_entity.pdbx_description
1 polymer ?
#
loop_
_entity_poly.entity_id
_entity_poly.type
_entity_poly.pdbx_seq_one_letter_code
_entity_poly.pdbx_strand_id
1 'polypeptide(L)'
;MAMRRFGVAIVLSVILMAAFAAGLSAAKRGISVGEWLSVPFSDASFAKRWGYGETNGARNVISADRAQQRNGKPTLRLDTNSGFDCWVYFPNTKDWDIDLSKAKVMRGYLRSENKNGWGGDPWIIFVDMAGRKARFDGLKQRLYDAINDWTEIVVPVGADLDAKCAEYGWKAQISPGFDWKHISCVQIHQDTDGSGYTMWYSGFEFIDYAGRTIKWWLSSINKPDLSVTYAEQVPQYKRYIASEPDPNYNIPELVGSAATEKHWPNEGEQIKYLVHIKNAGFARSKPTDFVCMIDGKVVKKASLPALAPHQVTTIVVNWKWKQGPYQFAASVDTKNKLDEITKKNNTLRFKTDAYVLVAVCEKSIVAPIEQVNNWYGSFCFEDWMRGATIDQLNSLFKRCKYDFAPNGAEVSVRLGKIFLVDELPDDGAKIGEIDKGLGLYIFDGVWHYPLRAIHEWCDLANDFDWALNHELSHQLGIIDDYQYDMGPDSNLVNHKAYDRGPGGIMGGGQVGDNVYPAYADVDIAGFNLTKGHRRGFFGEYLYCIPYKNTLVLSIDGRPLADKDIEIYQKSMYTGKIEAPPVFTGKTDAEGRFPLANRPVPKDFTTATGCTLHANPWGYPDVVGRNGLFLIRTQVDGKWYYGFIDIGRFVCEYARGHKDNAVYSVKLMPE
;
A
#
# COMPACT_ATOMS: atom_id res chain seq x y z
N MET A 1 -4.52 -29.96 57.06
CA MET A 1 -5.27 -30.73 56.03
C MET A 1 -6.08 -29.80 55.12
N ALA A 2 -5.41 -28.81 54.51
CA ALA A 2 -6.03 -27.84 53.60
C ALA A 2 -4.95 -27.18 52.72
N MET A 3 -4.42 -27.90 51.71
CA MET A 3 -3.52 -27.29 50.71
C MET A 3 -3.35 -28.14 49.43
N ARG A 4 -4.40 -28.84 48.97
CA ARG A 4 -4.34 -29.67 47.74
C ARG A 4 -5.52 -29.55 46.78
N ARG A 5 -6.34 -28.50 46.84
CA ARG A 5 -7.49 -28.32 45.94
C ARG A 5 -7.49 -27.07 45.04
N PHE A 6 -6.43 -26.27 45.02
CA PHE A 6 -6.37 -25.05 44.20
C PHE A 6 -5.62 -25.18 42.85
N GLY A 7 -4.99 -26.33 42.57
CA GLY A 7 -4.13 -26.51 41.38
C GLY A 7 -4.82 -27.07 40.12
N VAL A 8 -6.09 -27.51 40.20
CA VAL A 8 -6.78 -28.18 39.08
C VAL A 8 -7.89 -27.31 38.45
N ALA A 9 -8.42 -26.33 39.19
CA ALA A 9 -9.50 -25.46 38.70
C ALA A 9 -9.01 -24.37 37.71
N ILE A 10 -7.79 -23.86 37.88
CA ILE A 10 -7.25 -22.76 37.03
C ILE A 10 -6.86 -23.29 35.64
N VAL A 11 -6.36 -24.53 35.54
CA VAL A 11 -6.00 -25.14 34.24
C VAL A 11 -7.25 -25.56 33.45
N LEU A 12 -8.31 -26.04 34.11
CA LEU A 12 -9.58 -26.33 33.43
C LEU A 12 -10.34 -25.06 33.00
N SER A 13 -10.22 -23.95 33.73
CA SER A 13 -10.93 -22.69 33.41
C SER A 13 -10.31 -21.97 32.21
N VAL A 14 -8.98 -22.03 32.04
CA VAL A 14 -8.26 -21.45 30.89
C VAL A 14 -8.48 -22.29 29.62
N ILE A 15 -8.62 -23.62 29.76
CA ILE A 15 -8.93 -24.52 28.63
C ILE A 15 -10.41 -24.40 28.23
N LEU A 16 -11.35 -24.21 29.17
CA LEU A 16 -12.77 -23.96 28.83
C LEU A 16 -13.00 -22.58 28.21
N MET A 17 -12.30 -21.53 28.67
CA MET A 17 -12.46 -20.18 28.08
C MET A 17 -11.88 -20.09 26.66
N ALA A 18 -10.78 -20.77 26.35
CA ALA A 18 -10.23 -20.80 24.99
C ALA A 18 -11.13 -21.56 24.00
N ALA A 19 -11.75 -22.67 24.44
CA ALA A 19 -12.72 -23.41 23.63
C ALA A 19 -14.04 -22.64 23.43
N PHE A 20 -14.50 -21.90 24.46
CA PHE A 20 -15.65 -21.01 24.34
C PHE A 20 -15.36 -19.80 23.42
N ALA A 21 -14.15 -19.23 23.44
CA ALA A 21 -13.80 -18.10 22.58
C ALA A 21 -13.76 -18.46 21.08
N ALA A 22 -13.25 -19.65 20.73
CA ALA A 22 -13.27 -20.14 19.34
C ALA A 22 -14.70 -20.42 18.85
N GLY A 23 -15.55 -21.02 19.69
CA GLY A 23 -16.97 -21.25 19.39
C GLY A 23 -17.80 -19.96 19.30
N LEU A 24 -17.49 -18.95 20.13
CA LEU A 24 -18.12 -17.62 20.06
C LEU A 24 -17.64 -16.81 18.86
N SER A 25 -16.39 -16.97 18.40
CA SER A 25 -15.88 -16.31 17.19
C SER A 25 -16.62 -16.77 15.93
N ALA A 26 -16.82 -18.09 15.79
CA ALA A 26 -17.61 -18.64 14.68
C ALA A 26 -19.08 -18.19 14.73
N ALA A 27 -19.70 -18.21 15.90
CA ALA A 27 -21.06 -17.72 16.10
C ALA A 27 -21.21 -16.20 15.85
N LYS A 28 -20.20 -15.38 16.23
CA LYS A 28 -20.19 -13.93 15.97
C LYS A 28 -20.01 -13.58 14.49
N ARG A 29 -19.31 -14.41 13.72
CA ARG A 29 -19.19 -14.27 12.26
C ARG A 29 -20.45 -14.72 11.50
N GLY A 30 -21.43 -15.33 12.18
CA GLY A 30 -22.55 -15.97 11.50
C GLY A 30 -22.10 -17.18 10.66
N ILE A 31 -20.97 -17.80 11.02
CA ILE A 31 -20.57 -19.10 10.48
C ILE A 31 -21.63 -20.09 11.00
N SER A 32 -22.51 -20.53 10.12
CA SER A 32 -23.41 -21.64 10.43
C SER A 32 -22.54 -22.81 10.86
N VAL A 33 -22.78 -23.34 12.05
CA VAL A 33 -22.12 -24.56 12.52
C VAL A 33 -22.51 -25.70 11.57
N GLY A 34 -21.72 -25.94 10.52
CA GLY A 34 -21.82 -27.11 9.66
C GLY A 34 -23.13 -27.32 8.88
N GLU A 35 -23.95 -26.29 8.67
CA GLU A 35 -25.20 -26.45 7.90
C GLU A 35 -25.02 -26.02 6.44
N TRP A 36 -25.24 -26.97 5.53
CA TRP A 36 -25.35 -26.69 4.10
C TRP A 36 -26.65 -25.93 3.80
N LEU A 37 -26.50 -24.70 3.32
CA LEU A 37 -27.56 -23.82 2.82
C LEU A 37 -27.93 -24.19 1.38
N SER A 38 -29.22 -24.13 1.09
CA SER A 38 -29.79 -24.28 -0.26
C SER A 38 -30.57 -23.04 -0.72
N VAL A 39 -30.58 -22.01 0.12
CA VAL A 39 -31.20 -20.72 -0.20
C VAL A 39 -30.27 -19.91 -1.11
N PRO A 40 -30.79 -18.99 -1.94
CA PRO A 40 -29.98 -18.03 -2.67
C PRO A 40 -29.07 -17.23 -1.74
N PHE A 41 -27.83 -16.94 -2.17
CA PHE A 41 -26.89 -16.14 -1.36
C PHE A 41 -27.24 -14.64 -1.36
N SER A 42 -28.13 -14.20 -2.26
CA SER A 42 -28.78 -12.88 -2.19
C SER A 42 -30.07 -12.88 -1.36
N ASP A 43 -30.34 -13.92 -0.55
CA ASP A 43 -31.46 -13.87 0.39
C ASP A 43 -31.24 -12.70 1.37
N ALA A 44 -32.29 -11.92 1.63
CA ALA A 44 -32.20 -10.70 2.41
C ALA A 44 -31.75 -10.93 3.87
N SER A 45 -31.91 -12.15 4.40
CA SER A 45 -31.36 -12.52 5.71
C SER A 45 -29.83 -12.42 5.78
N PHE A 46 -29.15 -12.49 4.62
CA PHE A 46 -27.71 -12.34 4.49
C PHE A 46 -27.25 -10.90 4.23
N ALA A 47 -28.11 -9.88 4.33
CA ALA A 47 -27.71 -8.50 4.02
C ALA A 47 -26.43 -8.03 4.75
N LYS A 48 -26.20 -8.47 5.99
CA LYS A 48 -24.99 -8.17 6.77
C LYS A 48 -23.71 -8.89 6.29
N ARG A 49 -23.84 -9.88 5.41
CA ARG A 49 -22.76 -10.64 4.79
C ARG A 49 -22.42 -10.12 3.39
N TRP A 50 -23.14 -9.11 2.89
CA TRP A 50 -22.78 -8.42 1.65
C TRP A 50 -21.94 -7.18 1.98
N GLY A 51 -20.90 -6.96 1.17
CA GLY A 51 -20.04 -5.78 1.23
C GLY A 51 -20.17 -4.97 -0.04
N TYR A 52 -19.60 -3.77 -0.05
CA TYR A 52 -19.51 -2.90 -1.22
C TYR A 52 -18.11 -2.32 -1.36
N GLY A 53 -17.78 -1.86 -2.55
CA GLY A 53 -16.62 -1.01 -2.77
C GLY A 53 -16.90 0.02 -3.86
N GLU A 54 -16.11 1.09 -3.86
CA GLU A 54 -16.20 2.20 -4.80
C GLU A 54 -14.87 2.96 -4.84
N THR A 55 -14.68 3.80 -5.85
CA THR A 55 -13.39 4.49 -6.09
C THR A 55 -13.43 6.00 -5.88
N ASN A 56 -14.58 6.57 -5.52
CA ASN A 56 -14.84 8.00 -5.42
C ASN A 56 -15.25 8.52 -4.02
N GLY A 57 -15.06 7.75 -2.94
CA GLY A 57 -15.41 8.12 -1.56
C GLY A 57 -16.92 8.16 -1.27
N ALA A 58 -17.74 7.55 -2.12
CA ALA A 58 -19.19 7.58 -2.06
C ALA A 58 -19.80 6.79 -0.90
N ARG A 59 -20.95 7.28 -0.42
CA ARG A 59 -21.80 6.60 0.55
C ARG A 59 -22.55 5.45 -0.11
N ASN A 60 -22.37 4.25 0.45
CA ASN A 60 -23.09 3.05 0.06
C ASN A 60 -23.76 2.40 1.27
N VAL A 61 -24.98 1.91 1.09
CA VAL A 61 -25.72 1.20 2.14
C VAL A 61 -26.33 -0.06 1.55
N ILE A 62 -26.00 -1.22 2.15
CA ILE A 62 -26.65 -2.49 1.84
C ILE A 62 -27.66 -2.83 2.94
N SER A 63 -28.88 -3.17 2.55
CA SER A 63 -29.96 -3.51 3.48
C SER A 63 -30.89 -4.60 2.93
N ALA A 64 -31.71 -5.16 3.82
CA ALA A 64 -32.83 -6.02 3.44
C ALA A 64 -34.06 -5.13 3.15
N ASP A 65 -34.63 -5.26 1.96
CA ASP A 65 -35.84 -4.53 1.56
C ASP A 65 -37.04 -5.48 1.51
N ARG A 66 -38.03 -5.20 2.36
CA ARG A 66 -39.29 -5.95 2.44
C ARG A 66 -40.38 -5.38 1.54
N ALA A 67 -40.24 -4.14 1.06
CA ALA A 67 -41.20 -3.50 0.18
C ALA A 67 -40.99 -3.98 -1.26
N GLN A 68 -39.74 -3.97 -1.73
CA GLN A 68 -39.39 -4.51 -3.03
C GLN A 68 -39.18 -6.03 -2.90
N GLN A 69 -40.10 -6.82 -3.46
CA GLN A 69 -40.07 -8.28 -3.38
C GLN A 69 -39.98 -8.92 -4.76
N ARG A 70 -39.47 -10.15 -4.80
CA ARG A 70 -39.58 -11.04 -5.96
C ARG A 70 -40.07 -12.40 -5.49
N ASN A 71 -41.13 -12.91 -6.12
CA ASN A 71 -41.79 -14.16 -5.72
C ASN A 71 -42.17 -14.20 -4.22
N GLY A 72 -42.64 -13.08 -3.68
CA GLY A 72 -43.06 -12.96 -2.27
C GLY A 72 -41.90 -12.98 -1.25
N LYS A 73 -40.64 -12.93 -1.71
CA LYS A 73 -39.46 -12.88 -0.84
C LYS A 73 -38.86 -11.47 -0.81
N PRO A 74 -38.43 -10.98 0.37
CA PRO A 74 -37.64 -9.76 0.49
C PRO A 74 -36.38 -9.82 -0.38
N THR A 75 -35.88 -8.64 -0.77
CA THR A 75 -34.72 -8.51 -1.64
C THR A 75 -33.56 -7.88 -0.88
N LEU A 76 -32.35 -8.08 -1.41
CA LEU A 76 -31.20 -7.30 -1.00
C LEU A 76 -31.22 -5.96 -1.75
N ARG A 77 -30.94 -4.85 -1.08
CA ARG A 77 -30.93 -3.50 -1.65
C ARG A 77 -29.58 -2.82 -1.42
N LEU A 78 -29.05 -2.20 -2.46
CA LEU A 78 -27.96 -1.22 -2.41
C LEU A 78 -28.55 0.17 -2.68
N ASP A 79 -28.29 1.12 -1.79
CA ASP A 79 -28.44 2.54 -2.07
C ASP A 79 -27.05 3.18 -2.14
N THR A 80 -26.73 3.83 -3.26
CA THR A 80 -25.43 4.47 -3.46
C THR A 80 -25.57 5.87 -4.03
N ASN A 81 -24.61 6.74 -3.74
CA ASN A 81 -24.36 7.98 -4.46
C ASN A 81 -23.09 7.93 -5.33
N SER A 82 -22.50 6.73 -5.52
CA SER A 82 -21.30 6.53 -6.35
C SER A 82 -21.61 6.67 -7.84
N GLY A 83 -20.58 7.07 -8.59
CA GLY A 83 -20.63 7.25 -10.04
C GLY A 83 -19.62 6.43 -10.83
N PHE A 84 -18.57 5.92 -10.17
CA PHE A 84 -17.40 5.35 -10.86
C PHE A 84 -16.89 4.12 -10.11
N ASP A 85 -16.81 2.99 -10.84
CA ASP A 85 -16.43 1.65 -10.36
C ASP A 85 -17.10 1.31 -9.02
N CYS A 86 -18.42 1.08 -9.03
CA CYS A 86 -19.17 0.71 -7.82
C CYS A 86 -19.57 -0.77 -7.88
N TRP A 87 -19.34 -1.52 -6.81
CA TRP A 87 -19.69 -2.94 -6.76
C TRP A 87 -20.19 -3.39 -5.41
N VAL A 88 -20.91 -4.52 -5.43
CA VAL A 88 -21.23 -5.30 -4.23
C VAL A 88 -20.53 -6.65 -4.29
N TYR A 89 -20.26 -7.26 -3.15
CA TYR A 89 -19.64 -8.58 -3.11
C TYR A 89 -20.14 -9.45 -1.96
N PHE A 90 -20.09 -10.75 -2.17
CA PHE A 90 -20.53 -11.75 -1.20
C PHE A 90 -19.55 -12.94 -1.13
N PRO A 91 -19.22 -13.42 0.08
CA PRO A 91 -19.44 -12.76 1.37
C PRO A 91 -18.45 -11.60 1.58
N ASN A 92 -18.81 -10.62 2.39
CA ASN A 92 -17.96 -9.48 2.75
C ASN A 92 -16.65 -9.89 3.45
N THR A 93 -16.66 -11.05 4.09
CA THR A 93 -15.52 -11.69 4.76
C THR A 93 -14.64 -12.52 3.83
N LYS A 94 -15.05 -12.74 2.58
CA LYS A 94 -14.34 -13.56 1.57
C LYS A 94 -13.93 -14.95 2.06
N ASP A 95 -14.81 -15.56 2.85
CA ASP A 95 -14.66 -16.85 3.53
C ASP A 95 -15.58 -17.92 2.92
N TRP A 96 -15.98 -17.80 1.66
CA TRP A 96 -16.97 -18.71 1.09
C TRP A 96 -16.44 -20.15 0.94
N ASP A 97 -15.21 -20.29 0.42
CA ASP A 97 -14.54 -21.56 0.07
C ASP A 97 -15.47 -22.57 -0.61
N ILE A 98 -16.13 -22.13 -1.69
CA ILE A 98 -17.12 -22.93 -2.42
C ILE A 98 -16.51 -23.59 -3.67
N ASP A 99 -16.83 -24.88 -3.87
CA ASP A 99 -16.46 -25.66 -5.06
C ASP A 99 -17.43 -25.40 -6.21
N LEU A 100 -17.06 -24.50 -7.12
CA LEU A 100 -17.78 -24.19 -8.35
C LEU A 100 -17.29 -25.00 -9.56
N SER A 101 -16.36 -25.95 -9.39
CA SER A 101 -15.91 -26.80 -10.51
C SER A 101 -17.02 -27.70 -11.04
N LYS A 102 -18.09 -27.91 -10.25
CA LYS A 102 -19.28 -28.68 -10.60
C LYS A 102 -20.49 -27.82 -10.99
N ALA A 103 -20.33 -26.50 -10.93
CA ALA A 103 -21.38 -25.56 -11.31
C ALA A 103 -21.41 -25.39 -12.83
N LYS A 104 -22.62 -25.19 -13.36
CA LYS A 104 -22.89 -24.83 -14.75
C LYS A 104 -23.01 -23.32 -14.89
N VAL A 105 -23.83 -22.70 -14.05
CA VAL A 105 -24.09 -21.25 -14.06
C VAL A 105 -24.26 -20.71 -12.64
N MET A 106 -23.91 -19.45 -12.45
CA MET A 106 -24.55 -18.58 -11.46
C MET A 106 -25.77 -17.94 -12.13
N ARG A 107 -26.92 -17.90 -11.46
CA ARG A 107 -28.10 -17.16 -11.94
C ARG A 107 -28.71 -16.32 -10.83
N GLY A 108 -29.36 -15.22 -11.19
CA GLY A 108 -30.10 -14.36 -10.26
C GLY A 108 -30.79 -13.23 -11.00
N TYR A 109 -31.36 -12.27 -10.28
CA TYR A 109 -32.10 -11.16 -10.85
C TYR A 109 -31.67 -9.82 -10.28
N LEU A 110 -31.61 -8.82 -11.14
CA LEU A 110 -31.39 -7.42 -10.80
C LEU A 110 -32.62 -6.59 -11.13
N ARG A 111 -32.88 -5.56 -10.33
CA ARG A 111 -33.79 -4.46 -10.64
C ARG A 111 -33.15 -3.18 -10.13
N SER A 112 -33.38 -2.05 -10.79
CA SER A 112 -32.74 -0.79 -10.43
C SER A 112 -33.67 0.40 -10.57
N GLU A 113 -33.32 1.46 -9.84
CA GLU A 113 -33.78 2.82 -10.07
C GLU A 113 -32.54 3.67 -10.31
N ASN A 114 -32.35 4.12 -11.56
CA ASN A 114 -31.24 4.97 -11.95
C ASN A 114 -31.73 6.01 -12.96
N LYS A 115 -31.58 7.30 -12.63
CA LYS A 115 -32.01 8.42 -13.50
C LYS A 115 -30.91 8.91 -14.43
N ASN A 116 -29.68 8.46 -14.23
CA ASN A 116 -28.50 8.99 -14.90
C ASN A 116 -28.04 8.11 -16.08
N GLY A 117 -28.60 6.91 -16.26
CA GLY A 117 -28.13 5.94 -17.26
C GLY A 117 -27.05 5.01 -16.70
N TRP A 118 -26.49 4.12 -17.53
CA TRP A 118 -25.52 3.11 -17.13
C TRP A 118 -24.29 3.16 -18.03
N GLY A 119 -23.09 3.21 -17.44
CA GLY A 119 -21.83 3.18 -18.18
C GLY A 119 -21.58 1.86 -18.93
N GLY A 120 -22.39 0.83 -18.68
CA GLY A 120 -22.33 -0.43 -19.42
C GLY A 120 -23.26 -1.51 -18.87
N ASP A 121 -23.00 -2.74 -19.30
CA ASP A 121 -23.54 -3.96 -18.69
C ASP A 121 -22.74 -4.28 -17.40
N PRO A 122 -23.23 -5.06 -16.42
CA PRO A 122 -22.48 -5.28 -15.20
C PRO A 122 -21.26 -6.15 -15.47
N TRP A 123 -20.26 -6.05 -14.60
CA TRP A 123 -19.17 -7.03 -14.55
C TRP A 123 -19.37 -7.98 -13.38
N ILE A 124 -19.10 -9.24 -13.62
CA ILE A 124 -19.14 -10.28 -12.59
C ILE A 124 -17.72 -10.77 -12.37
N ILE A 125 -17.24 -10.75 -11.13
CA ILE A 125 -15.89 -11.19 -10.82
C ILE A 125 -15.95 -12.26 -9.74
N PHE A 126 -15.47 -13.46 -10.06
CA PHE A 126 -15.19 -14.48 -9.05
C PHE A 126 -13.75 -14.32 -8.57
N VAL A 127 -13.56 -14.43 -7.27
CA VAL A 127 -12.25 -14.39 -6.63
C VAL A 127 -12.01 -15.73 -5.96
N ASP A 128 -10.84 -16.34 -6.18
CA ASP A 128 -10.49 -17.58 -5.49
C ASP A 128 -9.83 -17.31 -4.12
N MET A 129 -9.60 -18.36 -3.31
CA MET A 129 -8.93 -18.25 -2.01
C MET A 129 -7.46 -17.80 -2.13
N ALA A 130 -6.91 -17.76 -3.35
CA ALA A 130 -5.62 -17.19 -3.64
C ALA A 130 -5.70 -15.73 -4.16
N GLY A 131 -6.88 -15.10 -4.16
CA GLY A 131 -7.08 -13.72 -4.61
C GLY A 131 -7.01 -13.55 -6.13
N ARG A 132 -6.88 -14.63 -6.91
CA ARG A 132 -6.90 -14.56 -8.38
C ARG A 132 -8.32 -14.27 -8.83
N LYS A 133 -8.47 -13.57 -9.96
CA LYS A 133 -9.77 -13.11 -10.46
C LYS A 133 -10.16 -13.82 -11.76
N ALA A 134 -11.44 -14.16 -11.88
CA ALA A 134 -12.11 -14.52 -13.12
C ALA A 134 -13.22 -13.48 -13.38
N ARG A 135 -12.93 -12.53 -14.28
CA ARG A 135 -13.80 -11.40 -14.63
C ARG A 135 -14.63 -11.73 -15.86
N PHE A 136 -15.90 -11.37 -15.83
CA PHE A 136 -16.87 -11.54 -16.91
C PHE A 136 -17.45 -10.17 -17.26
N ASP A 137 -17.10 -9.66 -18.43
CA ASP A 137 -17.61 -8.41 -18.98
C ASP A 137 -18.94 -8.67 -19.70
N GLY A 138 -20.01 -8.01 -19.26
CA GLY A 138 -21.34 -8.16 -19.87
C GLY A 138 -21.45 -7.48 -21.25
N LEU A 139 -22.23 -8.07 -22.15
CA LEU A 139 -22.42 -7.59 -23.53
C LEU A 139 -23.90 -7.38 -23.92
N LYS A 140 -24.85 -7.42 -22.97
CA LYS A 140 -26.30 -7.43 -23.25
C LYS A 140 -27.09 -6.26 -22.66
N GLN A 141 -26.43 -5.23 -22.10
CA GLN A 141 -27.10 -4.04 -21.53
C GLN A 141 -28.16 -4.36 -20.45
N ARG A 142 -28.00 -5.43 -19.68
CA ARG A 142 -28.91 -5.91 -18.63
C ARG A 142 -29.16 -4.89 -17.52
N LEU A 143 -28.23 -3.98 -17.26
CA LEU A 143 -28.47 -2.87 -16.32
C LEU A 143 -29.54 -1.90 -16.83
N TYR A 144 -29.58 -1.65 -18.14
CA TYR A 144 -30.64 -0.84 -18.77
C TYR A 144 -32.00 -1.54 -18.69
N ASP A 145 -32.04 -2.84 -18.95
CA ASP A 145 -33.26 -3.64 -18.79
C ASP A 145 -33.74 -3.65 -17.33
N ALA A 146 -32.80 -3.69 -16.37
CA ALA A 146 -33.08 -3.70 -14.95
C ALA A 146 -33.79 -2.42 -14.45
N ILE A 147 -33.75 -1.31 -15.20
CA ILE A 147 -34.53 -0.10 -14.88
C ILE A 147 -36.03 -0.36 -15.06
N ASN A 148 -36.39 -1.14 -16.07
CA ASN A 148 -37.78 -1.36 -16.47
C ASN A 148 -38.44 -2.49 -15.70
N ASP A 149 -37.73 -3.61 -15.51
CA ASP A 149 -38.24 -4.78 -14.77
C ASP A 149 -37.09 -5.63 -14.21
N TRP A 150 -37.43 -6.65 -13.44
CA TRP A 150 -36.50 -7.69 -12.98
C TRP A 150 -35.83 -8.39 -14.16
N THR A 151 -34.53 -8.16 -14.30
CA THR A 151 -33.70 -8.72 -15.37
C THR A 151 -32.89 -9.89 -14.85
N GLU A 152 -32.94 -11.02 -15.56
CA GLU A 152 -32.16 -12.20 -15.20
C GLU A 152 -30.69 -12.06 -15.60
N ILE A 153 -29.80 -12.36 -14.65
CA ILE A 153 -28.37 -12.48 -14.85
C ILE A 153 -28.03 -13.96 -14.82
N VAL A 154 -27.44 -14.49 -15.90
CA VAL A 154 -26.93 -15.86 -15.98
C VAL A 154 -25.48 -15.83 -16.43
N VAL A 155 -24.57 -16.31 -15.58
CA VAL A 155 -23.13 -16.30 -15.81
C VAL A 155 -22.63 -17.73 -15.83
N PRO A 156 -21.98 -18.21 -16.89
CA PRO A 156 -21.37 -19.53 -16.90
C PRO A 156 -20.19 -19.59 -15.92
N VAL A 157 -19.99 -20.74 -15.28
CA VAL A 157 -18.93 -20.97 -14.29
C VAL A 157 -18.23 -22.30 -14.54
N GLY A 158 -17.02 -22.46 -14.01
CA GLY A 158 -16.24 -23.69 -14.14
C GLY A 158 -15.43 -23.77 -15.44
N ALA A 159 -15.49 -24.91 -16.13
CA ALA A 159 -14.72 -25.17 -17.35
C ALA A 159 -15.49 -24.80 -18.63
N ASP A 160 -14.79 -24.79 -19.78
CA ASP A 160 -15.33 -24.56 -21.13
C ASP A 160 -16.06 -23.21 -21.28
N LEU A 161 -15.49 -22.15 -20.70
CA LEU A 161 -16.17 -20.86 -20.58
C LEU A 161 -16.29 -20.10 -21.90
N ASP A 162 -15.37 -20.23 -22.84
CA ASP A 162 -15.40 -19.40 -24.06
C ASP A 162 -16.70 -19.57 -24.87
N ALA A 163 -17.10 -20.82 -25.14
CA ALA A 163 -18.35 -21.09 -25.88
C ALA A 163 -19.60 -20.72 -25.06
N LYS A 164 -19.59 -21.00 -23.75
CA LYS A 164 -20.72 -20.70 -22.86
C LYS A 164 -20.90 -19.20 -22.67
N CYS A 165 -19.81 -18.44 -22.56
CA CYS A 165 -19.82 -16.99 -22.44
C CYS A 165 -20.46 -16.34 -23.66
N ALA A 166 -20.14 -16.81 -24.87
CA ALA A 166 -20.76 -16.32 -26.09
C ALA A 166 -22.29 -16.53 -26.09
N GLU A 167 -22.78 -17.69 -25.64
CA GLU A 167 -24.23 -17.99 -25.53
C GLU A 167 -24.95 -16.99 -24.59
N TYR A 168 -24.36 -16.74 -23.42
CA TYR A 168 -24.97 -15.88 -22.40
C TYR A 168 -24.65 -14.39 -22.56
N GLY A 169 -23.81 -14.00 -23.53
CA GLY A 169 -23.41 -12.60 -23.77
C GLY A 169 -22.44 -12.08 -22.72
N TRP A 170 -21.35 -12.81 -22.52
CA TRP A 170 -20.23 -12.45 -21.66
C TRP A 170 -18.91 -12.56 -22.41
N LYS A 171 -17.92 -11.81 -21.95
CA LYS A 171 -16.51 -12.01 -22.29
C LYS A 171 -15.73 -12.31 -21.02
N ALA A 172 -15.08 -13.47 -20.95
CA ALA A 172 -14.32 -13.88 -19.78
C ALA A 172 -12.84 -13.46 -19.88
N GLN A 173 -12.28 -13.05 -18.75
CA GLN A 173 -10.85 -12.78 -18.53
C GLN A 173 -10.43 -13.47 -17.24
N ILE A 174 -9.63 -14.51 -17.34
CA ILE A 174 -9.32 -15.39 -16.19
C ILE A 174 -7.83 -15.35 -15.90
N SER A 175 -7.51 -15.05 -14.64
CA SER A 175 -6.13 -15.06 -14.15
C SER A 175 -5.52 -16.46 -14.32
N PRO A 176 -4.26 -16.58 -14.77
CA PRO A 176 -3.59 -17.87 -14.87
C PRO A 176 -3.63 -18.67 -13.56
N GLY A 177 -4.05 -19.94 -13.66
CA GLY A 177 -4.12 -20.87 -12.53
C GLY A 177 -5.31 -20.67 -11.58
N PHE A 178 -6.28 -19.80 -11.91
CA PHE A 178 -7.51 -19.61 -11.12
C PHE A 178 -8.17 -20.94 -10.71
N ASP A 179 -8.55 -21.05 -9.43
CA ASP A 179 -9.05 -22.30 -8.85
C ASP A 179 -10.55 -22.28 -8.60
N TRP A 180 -11.30 -22.91 -9.50
CA TRP A 180 -12.75 -23.06 -9.40
C TRP A 180 -13.25 -23.88 -8.21
N LYS A 181 -12.37 -24.62 -7.51
CA LYS A 181 -12.76 -25.43 -6.35
C LYS A 181 -12.78 -24.64 -5.04
N HIS A 182 -12.14 -23.49 -5.02
CA HIS A 182 -11.88 -22.72 -3.80
C HIS A 182 -12.20 -21.25 -4.05
N ILE A 183 -13.48 -20.93 -4.25
CA ILE A 183 -13.94 -19.56 -4.49
C ILE A 183 -14.18 -18.84 -3.16
N SER A 184 -13.58 -17.67 -2.99
CA SER A 184 -13.63 -16.86 -1.76
C SER A 184 -14.80 -15.87 -1.76
N CYS A 185 -15.11 -15.26 -2.89
CA CYS A 185 -16.27 -14.40 -3.08
C CYS A 185 -16.68 -14.22 -4.56
N VAL A 186 -17.86 -13.64 -4.76
CA VAL A 186 -18.31 -13.08 -6.03
C VAL A 186 -18.54 -11.57 -5.88
N GLN A 187 -18.19 -10.81 -6.91
CA GLN A 187 -18.39 -9.36 -7.02
C GLN A 187 -19.32 -9.05 -8.20
N ILE A 188 -20.17 -8.03 -8.05
CA ILE A 188 -21.10 -7.54 -9.06
C ILE A 188 -20.88 -6.03 -9.21
N HIS A 189 -20.18 -5.61 -10.26
CA HIS A 189 -19.88 -4.21 -10.57
C HIS A 189 -20.99 -3.59 -11.43
N GLN A 190 -21.36 -2.34 -11.12
CA GLN A 190 -22.42 -1.58 -11.76
C GLN A 190 -22.01 -0.10 -11.89
N ASP A 191 -21.60 0.32 -13.08
CA ASP A 191 -21.14 1.69 -13.31
C ASP A 191 -22.23 2.53 -13.96
N THR A 192 -22.46 3.74 -13.45
CA THR A 192 -23.49 4.68 -13.92
C THR A 192 -22.86 5.80 -14.75
N ASP A 193 -23.61 6.40 -15.70
CA ASP A 193 -23.11 7.55 -16.50
C ASP A 193 -23.10 8.87 -15.69
N GLY A 194 -23.60 8.85 -14.45
CA GLY A 194 -23.62 9.99 -13.54
C GLY A 194 -23.24 9.60 -12.11
N SER A 195 -24.11 9.87 -11.14
CA SER A 195 -23.87 9.47 -9.75
C SER A 195 -25.16 9.09 -9.04
N GLY A 196 -25.12 7.96 -8.36
CA GLY A 196 -26.16 7.46 -7.48
C GLY A 196 -27.29 6.71 -8.18
N TYR A 197 -27.71 5.63 -7.52
CA TYR A 197 -28.76 4.73 -7.95
C TYR A 197 -29.17 3.82 -6.78
N THR A 198 -30.33 3.16 -6.94
CA THR A 198 -30.73 2.05 -6.08
C THR A 198 -30.76 0.77 -6.90
N MET A 199 -30.23 -0.32 -6.34
CA MET A 199 -30.19 -1.63 -6.97
C MET A 199 -30.76 -2.68 -6.02
N TRP A 200 -31.60 -3.58 -6.54
CA TRP A 200 -32.12 -4.74 -5.83
C TRP A 200 -31.63 -6.03 -6.45
N TYR A 201 -31.25 -6.98 -5.59
CA TYR A 201 -30.72 -8.29 -5.95
C TYR A 201 -31.65 -9.37 -5.42
N SER A 202 -31.95 -10.38 -6.24
CA SER A 202 -32.84 -11.47 -5.84
C SER A 202 -32.47 -12.79 -6.49
N GLY A 203 -32.59 -13.87 -5.71
CA GLY A 203 -32.48 -15.23 -6.23
C GLY A 203 -31.11 -15.63 -6.76
N PHE A 204 -30.01 -14.96 -6.37
CA PHE A 204 -28.69 -15.38 -6.80
C PHE A 204 -28.27 -16.73 -6.20
N GLU A 205 -28.03 -17.71 -7.06
CA GLU A 205 -27.66 -19.08 -6.71
C GLU A 205 -26.73 -19.71 -7.77
N PHE A 206 -26.11 -20.83 -7.43
CA PHE A 206 -25.36 -21.65 -8.38
C PHE A 206 -26.14 -22.89 -8.76
N ILE A 207 -26.14 -23.24 -10.04
CA ILE A 207 -26.86 -24.38 -10.58
C ILE A 207 -25.87 -25.38 -11.19
N ASP A 208 -26.02 -26.65 -10.87
CA ASP A 208 -25.20 -27.73 -11.44
C ASP A 208 -25.65 -28.12 -12.86
N TYR A 209 -24.92 -29.05 -13.49
CA TYR A 209 -25.26 -29.55 -14.83
C TYR A 209 -26.59 -30.31 -14.93
N ALA A 210 -27.14 -30.74 -13.80
CA ALA A 210 -28.46 -31.40 -13.72
C ALA A 210 -29.60 -30.41 -13.41
N GLY A 211 -29.32 -29.10 -13.36
CA GLY A 211 -30.32 -28.07 -13.08
C GLY A 211 -30.66 -27.93 -11.59
N ARG A 212 -29.85 -28.48 -10.68
CA ARG A 212 -30.08 -28.43 -9.23
C ARG A 212 -29.27 -27.31 -8.59
N THR A 213 -29.84 -26.66 -7.58
CA THR A 213 -29.12 -25.71 -6.74
C THR A 213 -27.94 -26.37 -6.04
N ILE A 214 -26.75 -25.79 -6.21
CA ILE A 214 -25.57 -26.17 -5.46
C ILE A 214 -25.72 -25.65 -4.05
N LYS A 215 -25.67 -26.58 -3.09
CA LYS A 215 -25.62 -26.23 -1.69
C LYS A 215 -24.29 -25.57 -1.37
N TRP A 216 -24.33 -24.59 -0.49
CA TRP A 216 -23.16 -23.85 -0.03
C TRP A 216 -23.25 -23.67 1.47
N TRP A 217 -22.14 -23.39 2.12
CA TRP A 217 -22.11 -22.90 3.50
C TRP A 217 -21.15 -21.73 3.56
N LEU A 218 -21.17 -20.98 4.65
CA LEU A 218 -20.15 -19.96 4.90
C LEU A 218 -19.01 -20.64 5.66
N SER A 219 -17.89 -20.89 4.97
CA SER A 219 -16.66 -21.52 5.47
C SER A 219 -16.84 -22.77 6.34
N SER A 220 -16.46 -23.94 5.81
CA SER A 220 -16.03 -25.11 6.59
C SER A 220 -14.57 -25.01 7.01
N ILE A 221 -14.02 -23.80 7.09
CA ILE A 221 -12.60 -23.57 7.34
C ILE A 221 -12.35 -23.88 8.81
N ASN A 222 -12.30 -25.17 9.15
CA ASN A 222 -11.84 -25.71 10.42
C ASN A 222 -10.48 -26.36 10.18
N LYS A 223 -9.56 -25.55 9.65
CA LYS A 223 -8.18 -25.93 9.33
C LYS A 223 -7.20 -25.04 10.10
N PRO A 224 -5.98 -25.52 10.38
CA PRO A 224 -4.89 -24.65 10.83
C PRO A 224 -4.46 -23.69 9.72
N ASP A 225 -3.79 -22.61 10.11
CA ASP A 225 -3.15 -21.64 9.22
C ASP A 225 -1.88 -21.14 9.91
N LEU A 226 -0.74 -21.78 9.65
CA LEU A 226 0.52 -21.38 10.26
C LEU A 226 1.14 -20.19 9.52
N SER A 227 1.08 -19.01 10.12
CA SER A 227 1.78 -17.83 9.62
C SER A 227 3.13 -17.64 10.31
N VAL A 228 4.19 -17.44 9.53
CA VAL A 228 5.43 -16.81 10.00
C VAL A 228 5.24 -15.30 9.89
N THR A 229 4.84 -14.65 10.99
CA THR A 229 4.25 -13.30 10.96
C THR A 229 5.29 -12.21 10.72
N TYR A 230 6.17 -11.99 11.70
CA TYR A 230 7.25 -11.00 11.65
C TYR A 230 8.48 -11.50 12.43
N ALA A 231 9.60 -10.79 12.30
CA ALA A 231 10.83 -11.09 13.02
C ALA A 231 11.44 -9.83 13.65
N GLU A 232 11.83 -9.91 14.92
CA GLU A 232 12.51 -8.82 15.63
C GLU A 232 14.01 -9.05 15.65
N GLN A 233 14.79 -8.04 15.29
CA GLN A 233 16.24 -8.05 15.48
C GLN A 233 16.57 -7.60 16.91
N VAL A 234 17.45 -8.32 17.60
CA VAL A 234 17.96 -7.95 18.93
C VAL A 234 19.48 -8.09 18.98
N PRO A 235 20.23 -7.10 19.50
CA PRO A 235 19.75 -5.80 20.00
C PRO A 235 19.15 -4.91 18.89
N GLN A 236 18.32 -3.96 19.30
CA GLN A 236 17.79 -2.91 18.44
C GLN A 236 18.70 -1.69 18.55
N TYR A 237 18.83 -0.95 17.45
CA TYR A 237 19.64 0.26 17.36
C TYR A 237 18.74 1.43 17.02
N LYS A 238 19.09 2.64 17.46
CA LYS A 238 18.23 3.79 17.18
C LYS A 238 18.26 4.19 15.72
N ARG A 239 17.14 4.71 15.22
CA ARG A 239 17.18 5.52 13.99
C ARG A 239 17.89 6.84 14.27
N TYR A 240 18.21 7.62 13.24
CA TYR A 240 18.71 8.96 13.46
C TYR A 240 17.61 9.85 14.07
N ILE A 241 18.01 10.75 14.96
CA ILE A 241 17.13 11.76 15.54
C ILE A 241 17.83 13.09 15.28
N ALA A 242 17.59 13.64 14.09
CA ALA A 242 18.10 14.95 13.74
C ALA A 242 17.36 16.03 14.54
N SER A 243 18.09 17.08 14.85
CA SER A 243 17.58 18.32 15.44
C SER A 243 17.82 19.47 14.45
N GLU A 244 17.10 20.56 14.62
CA GLU A 244 17.31 21.81 13.88
C GLU A 244 17.79 22.87 14.88
N PRO A 245 19.10 22.89 15.22
CA PRO A 245 19.60 23.69 16.32
C PRO A 245 19.60 25.19 16.03
N ASP A 246 19.60 25.60 14.76
CA ASP A 246 19.46 26.99 14.35
C ASP A 246 18.01 27.27 13.90
N PRO A 247 17.24 28.08 14.64
CA PRO A 247 15.84 28.36 14.29
C PRO A 247 15.69 29.18 13.00
N ASN A 248 16.77 29.74 12.45
CA ASN A 248 16.73 30.47 11.19
C ASN A 248 16.90 29.55 9.97
N TYR A 249 17.44 28.34 10.18
CA TYR A 249 17.74 27.38 9.12
C TYR A 249 17.43 25.95 9.59
N ASN A 250 16.44 25.32 8.96
CA ASN A 250 16.06 23.92 9.17
C ASN A 250 17.13 22.91 8.65
N ILE A 251 18.39 23.04 9.08
CA ILE A 251 19.46 22.11 8.72
C ILE A 251 19.40 20.94 9.72
N PRO A 252 19.14 19.71 9.27
CA PRO A 252 18.95 18.58 10.17
C PRO A 252 20.31 18.04 10.64
N GLU A 253 20.63 18.24 11.91
CA GLU A 253 21.92 17.87 12.52
C GLU A 253 21.76 16.87 13.66
N LEU A 254 22.70 15.93 13.75
CA LEU A 254 22.87 15.12 14.95
C LEU A 254 23.69 15.90 15.97
N VAL A 255 23.09 16.18 17.13
CA VAL A 255 23.73 16.93 18.21
C VAL A 255 23.81 16.09 19.48
N GLY A 256 24.77 16.43 20.37
CA GLY A 256 24.93 15.76 21.65
C GLY A 256 25.15 14.26 21.51
N SER A 257 24.41 13.46 22.27
CA SER A 257 24.54 12.00 22.24
C SER A 257 24.09 11.35 20.93
N ALA A 258 23.21 12.01 20.16
CA ALA A 258 22.74 11.48 18.88
C ALA A 258 23.87 11.42 17.84
N ALA A 259 24.90 12.27 17.96
CA ALA A 259 26.03 12.31 17.02
C ALA A 259 27.00 11.12 17.16
N THR A 260 27.01 10.45 18.31
CA THR A 260 27.93 9.34 18.61
C THR A 260 27.20 8.02 18.86
N GLU A 261 25.88 8.02 18.74
CA GLU A 261 25.06 6.83 18.98
C GLU A 261 25.27 5.79 17.88
N LYS A 262 25.21 4.52 18.27
CA LYS A 262 25.32 3.39 17.35
C LYS A 262 23.98 3.10 16.70
N HIS A 263 23.92 3.16 15.37
CA HIS A 263 22.69 3.03 14.59
C HIS A 263 22.52 1.69 13.86
N TRP A 264 23.61 0.90 13.74
CA TRP A 264 23.64 -0.43 13.13
C TRP A 264 24.52 -1.39 13.91
N PRO A 265 24.31 -2.72 13.81
CA PRO A 265 25.29 -3.68 14.29
C PRO A 265 26.61 -3.53 13.54
N ASN A 266 27.71 -3.80 14.23
CA ASN A 266 29.04 -3.88 13.63
C ASN A 266 29.19 -5.19 12.87
N GLU A 267 30.03 -5.22 11.84
CA GLU A 267 30.41 -6.47 11.15
C GLU A 267 30.86 -7.52 12.19
N GLY A 268 30.29 -8.73 12.11
CA GLY A 268 30.58 -9.84 13.00
C GLY A 268 29.90 -9.79 14.38
N GLU A 269 29.16 -8.73 14.71
CA GLU A 269 28.42 -8.63 15.97
C GLU A 269 27.35 -9.72 16.08
N GLN A 270 27.20 -10.26 17.28
CA GLN A 270 26.20 -11.28 17.54
C GLN A 270 24.82 -10.63 17.68
N ILE A 271 23.91 -11.01 16.79
CA ILE A 271 22.51 -10.63 16.87
C ILE A 271 21.63 -11.87 16.92
N LYS A 272 20.36 -11.69 17.27
CA LYS A 272 19.33 -12.70 17.12
C LYS A 272 18.10 -12.13 16.43
N TYR A 273 17.49 -12.94 15.58
CA TYR A 273 16.12 -12.73 15.12
C TYR A 273 15.16 -13.54 15.99
N LEU A 274 14.16 -12.87 16.55
CA LEU A 274 13.02 -13.50 17.22
C LEU A 274 11.92 -13.66 16.18
N VAL A 275 11.78 -14.85 15.62
CA VAL A 275 10.79 -15.14 14.56
C VAL A 275 9.49 -15.58 15.21
N HIS A 276 8.42 -14.84 14.97
CA HIS A 276 7.10 -15.12 15.52
C HIS A 276 6.28 -15.98 14.57
N ILE A 277 5.65 -17.02 15.11
CA ILE A 277 4.85 -17.99 14.37
C ILE A 277 3.51 -18.12 15.08
N LYS A 278 2.42 -17.95 14.34
CA LYS A 278 1.06 -18.00 14.84
C LYS A 278 0.26 -19.04 14.08
N ASN A 279 -0.60 -19.80 14.76
CA ASN A 279 -1.69 -20.47 14.07
C ASN A 279 -2.89 -19.52 14.00
N ALA A 280 -3.07 -18.85 12.86
CA ALA A 280 -4.19 -17.95 12.61
C ALA A 280 -5.47 -18.69 12.18
N GLY A 281 -5.40 -20.02 12.10
CA GLY A 281 -6.50 -20.86 11.66
C GLY A 281 -7.42 -21.24 12.79
N PHE A 282 -8.52 -21.89 12.42
CA PHE A 282 -9.62 -22.22 13.33
C PHE A 282 -9.50 -23.62 13.93
N ALA A 283 -8.53 -24.43 13.46
CA ALA A 283 -8.20 -25.73 14.04
C ALA A 283 -6.76 -25.80 14.53
N ARG A 284 -6.50 -26.76 15.43
CA ARG A 284 -5.15 -27.04 15.92
C ARG A 284 -4.26 -27.57 14.79
N SER A 285 -3.05 -27.04 14.67
CA SER A 285 -2.06 -27.54 13.71
C SER A 285 -1.46 -28.87 14.16
N LYS A 286 -0.93 -29.66 13.21
CA LYS A 286 -0.04 -30.79 13.55
C LYS A 286 1.39 -30.26 13.76
N PRO A 287 2.23 -30.95 14.54
CA PRO A 287 3.65 -30.59 14.61
C PRO A 287 4.28 -30.62 13.22
N THR A 288 5.19 -29.68 12.96
CA THR A 288 5.87 -29.56 11.66
C THR A 288 7.30 -29.09 11.84
N ASP A 289 8.04 -28.90 10.75
CA ASP A 289 9.40 -28.39 10.76
C ASP A 289 9.46 -26.88 10.56
N PHE A 290 10.56 -26.29 11.05
CA PHE A 290 10.94 -24.90 10.82
C PHE A 290 12.37 -24.85 10.27
N VAL A 291 12.59 -24.03 9.24
CA VAL A 291 13.90 -23.77 8.67
C VAL A 291 14.08 -22.26 8.46
N CYS A 292 15.19 -21.72 8.96
CA CYS A 292 15.62 -20.37 8.64
C CYS A 292 16.87 -20.43 7.77
N MET A 293 16.87 -19.66 6.69
CA MET A 293 17.98 -19.46 5.77
C MET A 293 18.35 -17.98 5.71
N ILE A 294 19.64 -17.71 5.61
CA ILE A 294 20.18 -16.39 5.26
C ILE A 294 21.07 -16.58 4.03
N ASP A 295 20.69 -15.94 2.93
CA ASP A 295 21.36 -16.02 1.62
C ASP A 295 21.54 -17.47 1.13
N GLY A 296 20.43 -18.23 1.19
CA GLY A 296 20.38 -19.64 0.80
C GLY A 296 21.05 -20.62 1.78
N LYS A 297 21.77 -20.14 2.80
CA LYS A 297 22.43 -20.99 3.80
C LYS A 297 21.53 -21.21 5.00
N VAL A 298 21.32 -22.47 5.39
CA VAL A 298 20.54 -22.81 6.59
C VAL A 298 21.28 -22.34 7.83
N VAL A 299 20.67 -21.41 8.57
CA VAL A 299 21.18 -20.89 9.85
C VAL A 299 20.45 -21.47 11.06
N LYS A 300 19.23 -22.00 10.87
CA LYS A 300 18.47 -22.67 11.92
C LYS A 300 17.58 -23.76 11.34
N LYS A 301 17.49 -24.89 12.06
CA LYS A 301 16.40 -25.87 11.96
C LYS A 301 15.80 -26.07 13.34
N ALA A 302 14.49 -26.28 13.40
CA ALA A 302 13.78 -26.61 14.63
C ALA A 302 12.53 -27.44 14.32
N SER A 303 12.04 -28.15 15.34
CA SER A 303 10.69 -28.73 15.30
C SER A 303 9.71 -27.71 15.88
N LEU A 304 8.61 -27.46 15.17
CA LEU A 304 7.50 -26.64 15.62
C LEU A 304 6.43 -27.57 16.24
N PRO A 305 6.07 -27.41 17.52
CA PRO A 305 4.99 -28.20 18.10
C PRO A 305 3.62 -27.83 17.50
N ALA A 306 2.63 -28.69 17.72
CA ALA A 306 1.24 -28.38 17.39
C ALA A 306 0.76 -27.12 18.13
N LEU A 307 0.24 -26.14 17.39
CA LEU A 307 -0.28 -24.88 17.91
C LEU A 307 -1.80 -24.89 17.90
N ALA A 308 -2.43 -24.52 19.03
CA ALA A 308 -3.86 -24.26 19.08
C ALA A 308 -4.22 -23.01 18.25
N PRO A 309 -5.49 -22.83 17.85
CA PRO A 309 -5.95 -21.59 17.23
C PRO A 309 -5.51 -20.35 18.02
N HIS A 310 -5.02 -19.33 17.31
CA HIS A 310 -4.44 -18.09 17.81
C HIS A 310 -3.19 -18.24 18.71
N GLN A 311 -2.67 -19.46 18.91
CA GLN A 311 -1.46 -19.65 19.69
C GLN A 311 -0.24 -19.12 18.92
N VAL A 312 0.57 -18.30 19.60
CA VAL A 312 1.84 -17.78 19.09
C VAL A 312 3.00 -18.52 19.77
N THR A 313 4.06 -18.76 19.01
CA THR A 313 5.36 -19.20 19.51
C THR A 313 6.49 -18.43 18.83
N THR A 314 7.66 -18.40 19.46
CA THR A 314 8.81 -17.65 18.97
C THR A 314 10.01 -18.58 18.82
N ILE A 315 10.67 -18.52 17.66
CA ILE A 315 11.92 -19.24 17.41
C ILE A 315 13.07 -18.24 17.37
N VAL A 316 14.09 -18.50 18.18
CA VAL A 316 15.32 -17.69 18.20
C VAL A 316 16.29 -18.18 17.13
N VAL A 317 16.68 -17.28 16.23
CA VAL A 317 17.70 -17.50 15.20
C VAL A 317 18.90 -16.62 15.52
N ASN A 318 19.99 -17.21 15.99
CA ASN A 318 21.24 -16.48 16.21
C ASN A 318 21.98 -16.29 14.88
N TRP A 319 22.55 -15.11 14.67
CA TRP A 319 23.33 -14.80 13.48
C TRP A 319 24.45 -13.81 13.81
N LYS A 320 25.63 -14.03 13.20
CA LYS A 320 26.70 -13.03 13.18
C LYS A 320 26.39 -12.04 12.09
N TRP A 321 26.16 -10.79 12.45
CA TRP A 321 25.83 -9.72 11.53
C TRP A 321 26.86 -9.62 10.41
N LYS A 322 26.36 -9.44 9.20
CA LYS A 322 27.14 -9.07 8.04
C LYS A 322 26.49 -7.86 7.41
N GLN A 323 27.27 -6.83 7.12
CA GLN A 323 26.78 -5.62 6.50
C GLN A 323 26.26 -5.91 5.08
N GLY A 324 25.05 -5.44 4.79
CA GLY A 324 24.43 -5.48 3.47
C GLY A 324 23.13 -6.29 3.38
N PRO A 325 22.54 -6.38 2.17
CA PRO A 325 21.19 -6.88 1.94
C PRO A 325 21.11 -8.39 1.75
N TYR A 326 21.47 -9.16 2.78
CA TYR A 326 21.35 -10.62 2.75
C TYR A 326 19.89 -11.05 2.79
N GLN A 327 19.53 -12.06 2.01
CA GLN A 327 18.16 -12.55 1.97
C GLN A 327 17.83 -13.40 3.21
N PHE A 328 17.04 -12.86 4.13
CA PHE A 328 16.44 -13.64 5.21
C PHE A 328 15.22 -14.41 4.71
N ALA A 329 15.08 -15.66 5.10
CA ALA A 329 13.89 -16.47 4.86
C ALA A 329 13.65 -17.43 6.03
N ALA A 330 12.49 -17.34 6.68
CA ALA A 330 12.07 -18.27 7.72
C ALA A 330 10.77 -18.96 7.30
N SER A 331 10.78 -20.29 7.30
CA SER A 331 9.69 -21.12 6.77
C SER A 331 9.24 -22.19 7.74
N VAL A 332 7.95 -22.47 7.77
CA VAL A 332 7.32 -23.64 8.43
C VAL A 332 6.74 -24.59 7.38
N ASP A 333 6.51 -25.86 7.77
CA ASP A 333 6.00 -26.91 6.88
C ASP A 333 6.76 -26.99 5.55
N THR A 334 8.08 -27.12 5.62
CA THR A 334 8.95 -27.01 4.43
C THR A 334 8.76 -28.16 3.44
N LYS A 335 8.09 -29.23 3.88
CA LYS A 335 7.70 -30.39 3.06
C LYS A 335 6.28 -30.30 2.54
N ASN A 336 5.56 -29.21 2.82
CA ASN A 336 4.22 -28.93 2.32
C ASN A 336 3.21 -30.05 2.67
N LYS A 337 3.28 -30.59 3.89
CA LYS A 337 2.51 -31.76 4.32
C LYS A 337 1.22 -31.41 5.05
N LEU A 338 1.10 -30.20 5.57
CA LEU A 338 -0.11 -29.79 6.28
C LEU A 338 -1.22 -29.43 5.29
N ASP A 339 -2.45 -29.72 5.68
CA ASP A 339 -3.64 -29.17 5.04
C ASP A 339 -4.06 -27.95 5.85
N GLU A 340 -3.91 -26.77 5.26
CA GLU A 340 -4.03 -25.47 5.91
C GLU A 340 -5.00 -24.58 5.12
N ILE A 341 -5.48 -23.51 5.74
CA ILE A 341 -6.31 -22.49 5.06
C ILE A 341 -5.53 -21.91 3.88
N THR A 342 -4.30 -21.49 4.15
CA THR A 342 -3.36 -21.01 3.15
C THR A 342 -1.96 -21.45 3.55
N LYS A 343 -1.06 -21.44 2.55
CA LYS A 343 0.36 -21.76 2.71
C LYS A 343 1.25 -20.60 2.28
N LYS A 344 0.64 -19.51 1.80
CA LYS A 344 1.36 -18.34 1.26
C LYS A 344 2.11 -17.59 2.35
N ASN A 345 1.63 -17.67 3.59
CA ASN A 345 2.18 -17.06 4.81
C ASN A 345 3.10 -18.00 5.60
N ASN A 346 3.30 -19.25 5.14
CA ASN A 346 4.24 -20.20 5.77
C ASN A 346 5.70 -19.74 5.68
N THR A 347 6.01 -18.66 4.93
CA THR A 347 7.36 -18.14 4.79
C THR A 347 7.41 -16.61 4.90
N LEU A 348 8.22 -16.12 5.83
CA LEU A 348 8.61 -14.71 5.94
C LEU A 348 9.92 -14.46 5.19
N ARG A 349 9.98 -13.38 4.40
CA ARG A 349 11.18 -12.96 3.65
C ARG A 349 11.44 -11.47 3.77
N PHE A 350 12.69 -11.08 3.96
CA PHE A 350 13.13 -9.68 3.91
C PHE A 350 14.65 -9.60 3.69
N LYS A 351 15.17 -8.39 3.42
CA LYS A 351 16.62 -8.11 3.43
C LYS A 351 17.09 -7.77 4.84
N THR A 352 18.23 -8.28 5.27
CA THR A 352 18.72 -8.08 6.64
C THR A 352 18.91 -6.62 7.04
N ASP A 353 19.14 -5.73 6.06
CA ASP A 353 19.25 -4.27 6.19
C ASP A 353 17.94 -3.52 5.85
N ALA A 354 16.82 -4.22 5.65
CA ALA A 354 15.53 -3.60 5.38
C ALA A 354 15.08 -2.71 6.55
N TYR A 355 14.50 -1.56 6.22
CA TYR A 355 13.95 -0.61 7.17
C TYR A 355 12.82 -1.23 7.98
N VAL A 356 12.84 -0.97 9.28
CA VAL A 356 11.87 -1.54 10.21
C VAL A 356 10.72 -0.56 10.36
N LEU A 357 9.58 -0.90 9.78
CA LEU A 357 8.32 -0.20 9.99
C LEU A 357 7.54 -0.91 11.09
N VAL A 358 7.09 -0.16 12.09
CA VAL A 358 6.28 -0.70 13.20
C VAL A 358 4.88 -0.11 13.16
N ALA A 359 3.94 -0.87 13.73
CA ALA A 359 2.55 -0.49 13.83
C ALA A 359 2.15 -0.34 15.30
N VAL A 360 1.44 0.73 15.62
CA VAL A 360 0.76 0.90 16.90
C VAL A 360 -0.74 0.80 16.63
N CYS A 361 -1.39 -0.17 17.25
CA CYS A 361 -2.76 -0.53 16.94
C CYS A 361 -3.60 -0.55 18.21
N GLU A 362 -4.82 -0.05 18.15
CA GLU A 362 -5.78 -0.32 19.23
C GLU A 362 -6.09 -1.81 19.28
N LYS A 363 -6.07 -2.44 20.46
CA LYS A 363 -6.34 -3.89 20.63
C LYS A 363 -7.66 -4.32 20.00
N SER A 364 -8.65 -3.45 20.03
CA SER A 364 -10.01 -3.65 19.50
C SER A 364 -10.04 -3.83 17.97
N ILE A 365 -9.00 -3.39 17.24
CA ILE A 365 -8.94 -3.46 15.77
C ILE A 365 -8.67 -4.88 15.25
N VAL A 366 -8.03 -5.73 16.07
CA VAL A 366 -7.56 -7.05 15.64
C VAL A 366 -8.74 -7.94 15.27
N ALA A 367 -9.73 -8.03 16.17
CA ALA A 367 -10.83 -8.97 16.01
C ALA A 367 -11.71 -8.70 14.76
N PRO A 368 -12.04 -7.44 14.38
CA PRO A 368 -12.71 -7.17 13.12
C PRO A 368 -11.87 -7.50 11.89
N ILE A 369 -10.58 -7.15 11.86
CA ILE A 369 -9.71 -7.44 10.69
C ILE A 369 -9.53 -8.94 10.51
N GLU A 370 -9.38 -9.71 11.59
CA GLU A 370 -9.30 -11.17 11.49
C GLU A 370 -10.60 -11.82 10.97
N GLN A 371 -11.71 -11.07 10.78
CA GLN A 371 -12.92 -11.56 10.11
C GLN A 371 -12.81 -11.57 8.60
N VAL A 372 -11.87 -10.82 8.03
CA VAL A 372 -11.72 -10.63 6.59
C VAL A 372 -10.49 -11.41 6.11
N ASN A 373 -10.66 -12.23 5.09
CA ASN A 373 -9.53 -12.87 4.42
C ASN A 373 -8.63 -11.79 3.80
N ASN A 374 -7.30 -11.91 3.86
CA ASN A 374 -6.36 -10.92 3.33
C ASN A 374 -5.60 -11.42 2.08
N TRP A 375 -4.69 -10.60 1.52
CA TRP A 375 -3.85 -10.94 0.34
C TRP A 375 -3.16 -12.32 0.41
N TYR A 376 -2.90 -12.82 1.62
CA TYR A 376 -2.30 -14.14 1.84
C TYR A 376 -3.29 -15.30 1.79
N GLY A 377 -4.59 -15.06 1.62
CA GLY A 377 -5.59 -16.10 1.83
C GLY A 377 -5.83 -16.39 3.32
N SER A 378 -5.35 -15.53 4.22
CA SER A 378 -5.26 -15.73 5.67
C SER A 378 -6.23 -14.82 6.42
N PHE A 379 -6.55 -15.17 7.66
CA PHE A 379 -7.32 -14.34 8.60
C PHE A 379 -6.43 -13.73 9.70
N CYS A 380 -5.10 -13.75 9.51
CA CYS A 380 -4.13 -13.24 10.46
C CYS A 380 -4.00 -11.71 10.33
N PHE A 381 -4.18 -10.98 11.43
CA PHE A 381 -3.98 -9.53 11.48
C PHE A 381 -2.55 -9.12 11.07
N GLU A 382 -1.55 -9.91 11.44
CA GLU A 382 -0.15 -9.66 11.08
C GLU A 382 0.12 -9.88 9.59
N ASP A 383 -0.54 -10.87 8.96
CA ASP A 383 -0.47 -11.07 7.51
C ASP A 383 -1.16 -9.93 6.75
N TRP A 384 -2.23 -9.36 7.32
CA TRP A 384 -2.88 -8.16 6.79
C TRP A 384 -1.90 -6.99 6.74
N MET A 385 -1.25 -6.65 7.86
CA MET A 385 -0.26 -5.57 7.87
C MET A 385 0.88 -5.85 6.90
N ARG A 386 1.42 -7.07 6.90
CA ARG A 386 2.51 -7.44 5.98
C ARG A 386 2.09 -7.28 4.52
N GLY A 387 0.93 -7.81 4.16
CA GLY A 387 0.42 -7.84 2.79
C GLY A 387 -0.02 -6.47 2.28
N ALA A 388 -0.84 -5.74 3.04
CA ALA A 388 -1.43 -4.46 2.62
C ALA A 388 -0.41 -3.30 2.61
N THR A 389 0.67 -3.40 3.40
CA THR A 389 1.68 -2.33 3.51
C THR A 389 3.05 -2.79 3.01
N ILE A 390 3.74 -3.64 3.78
CA ILE A 390 5.16 -3.96 3.59
C ILE A 390 5.45 -4.59 2.22
N ASP A 391 4.69 -5.60 1.83
CA ASP A 391 4.94 -6.31 0.58
C ASP A 391 4.60 -5.45 -0.64
N GLN A 392 3.59 -4.58 -0.51
CA GLN A 392 3.22 -3.63 -1.54
C GLN A 392 4.29 -2.56 -1.73
N LEU A 393 4.72 -1.88 -0.65
CA LEU A 393 5.84 -0.93 -0.71
C LEU A 393 7.06 -1.53 -1.39
N ASN A 394 7.47 -2.73 -0.94
CA ASN A 394 8.60 -3.43 -1.54
C ASN A 394 8.39 -3.78 -3.02
N SER A 395 7.15 -4.05 -3.43
CA SER A 395 6.83 -4.30 -4.83
C SER A 395 6.85 -3.02 -5.66
N LEU A 396 6.35 -1.91 -5.12
CA LEU A 396 6.34 -0.59 -5.77
C LEU A 396 7.76 -0.05 -5.95
N PHE A 397 8.60 -0.14 -4.92
CA PHE A 397 10.02 0.23 -4.98
C PHE A 397 10.75 -0.43 -6.15
N LYS A 398 10.49 -1.72 -6.40
CA LYS A 398 11.15 -2.49 -7.48
C LYS A 398 10.56 -2.23 -8.87
N ARG A 399 9.30 -1.81 -8.94
CA ARG A 399 8.60 -1.56 -10.22
C ARG A 399 8.97 -0.21 -10.81
N CYS A 400 9.25 0.79 -9.98
CA CYS A 400 9.59 2.14 -10.42
C CYS A 400 11.06 2.20 -10.84
N LYS A 401 11.32 2.10 -12.14
CA LYS A 401 12.67 1.99 -12.71
C LYS A 401 13.05 3.24 -13.50
N TYR A 402 14.32 3.59 -13.39
CA TYR A 402 14.93 4.74 -14.07
C TYR A 402 16.31 4.33 -14.61
N ASP A 403 16.91 5.14 -15.47
CA ASP A 403 18.21 4.87 -16.07
C ASP A 403 19.34 4.74 -15.03
N PHE A 404 19.32 5.54 -13.96
CA PHE A 404 20.22 5.41 -12.81
C PHE A 404 19.79 4.31 -11.81
N ALA A 405 18.57 3.79 -11.94
CA ALA A 405 17.98 2.79 -11.04
C ALA A 405 17.25 1.69 -11.83
N PRO A 406 17.97 0.87 -12.63
CA PRO A 406 17.35 -0.11 -13.53
C PRO A 406 16.61 -1.25 -12.78
N ASN A 407 16.89 -1.41 -11.49
CA ASN A 407 16.23 -2.37 -10.60
C ASN A 407 15.23 -1.70 -9.63
N GLY A 408 14.97 -0.40 -9.82
CA GLY A 408 14.20 0.44 -8.91
C GLY A 408 14.96 0.80 -7.63
N ALA A 409 14.23 1.03 -6.55
CA ALA A 409 14.83 1.26 -5.24
C ALA A 409 15.53 -0.01 -4.74
N GLU A 410 16.79 0.16 -4.30
CA GLU A 410 17.60 -0.91 -3.71
C GLU A 410 17.28 -1.15 -2.23
N VAL A 411 16.60 -0.19 -1.61
CA VAL A 411 16.09 -0.32 -0.25
C VAL A 411 14.87 -1.23 -0.19
N SER A 412 14.57 -1.73 1.00
CA SER A 412 13.34 -2.47 1.27
C SER A 412 12.88 -2.20 2.69
N VAL A 413 11.62 -2.51 2.97
CA VAL A 413 11.00 -2.41 4.29
C VAL A 413 10.63 -3.79 4.82
N ARG A 414 10.49 -3.92 6.13
CA ARG A 414 9.97 -5.11 6.80
C ARG A 414 9.09 -4.74 7.99
N LEU A 415 8.11 -5.59 8.28
CA LEU A 415 7.30 -5.44 9.49
C LEU A 415 8.16 -5.71 10.72
N GLY A 416 8.20 -4.73 11.62
CA GLY A 416 8.77 -4.85 12.95
C GLY A 416 7.76 -5.37 13.96
N LYS A 417 7.96 -5.00 15.22
CA LYS A 417 7.02 -5.32 16.29
C LYS A 417 5.71 -4.56 16.11
N ILE A 418 4.61 -5.23 16.46
CA ILE A 418 3.28 -4.64 16.51
C ILE A 418 2.97 -4.32 17.98
N PHE A 419 2.63 -3.07 18.24
CA PHE A 419 2.31 -2.57 19.58
C PHE A 419 0.80 -2.47 19.72
N LEU A 420 0.24 -3.22 20.67
CA LEU A 420 -1.20 -3.16 20.94
C LEU A 420 -1.47 -2.26 22.16
N VAL A 421 -2.17 -1.16 21.93
CA VAL A 421 -2.58 -0.18 22.95
C VAL A 421 -4.08 -0.24 23.17
N ASP A 422 -4.57 0.30 24.30
CA ASP A 422 -6.01 0.29 24.58
C ASP A 422 -6.78 1.33 23.76
N GLU A 423 -6.17 2.50 23.50
CA GLU A 423 -6.76 3.62 22.78
C GLU A 423 -5.67 4.44 22.06
N LEU A 424 -6.03 5.03 20.92
CA LEU A 424 -5.23 5.99 20.16
C LEU A 424 -5.98 7.32 20.03
N PRO A 425 -5.58 8.37 20.75
CA PRO A 425 -6.24 9.67 20.71
C PRO A 425 -6.03 10.39 19.37
N ASP A 426 -6.90 11.34 19.06
CA ASP A 426 -6.76 12.24 17.89
C ASP A 426 -5.75 13.38 18.13
N ASP A 427 -5.23 13.49 19.36
CA ASP A 427 -4.30 14.53 19.78
C ASP A 427 -2.85 14.11 19.51
N GLY A 428 -2.17 14.83 18.62
CA GLY A 428 -0.79 14.53 18.22
C GLY A 428 0.23 14.60 19.38
N ALA A 429 0.01 15.44 20.40
CA ALA A 429 0.90 15.49 21.56
C ALA A 429 0.75 14.22 22.42
N LYS A 430 -0.49 13.75 22.60
CA LYS A 430 -0.75 12.48 23.32
C LYS A 430 -0.23 11.26 22.55
N ILE A 431 -0.31 11.27 21.22
CA ILE A 431 0.35 10.26 20.39
C ILE A 431 1.87 10.29 20.62
N GLY A 432 2.48 11.47 20.67
CA GLY A 432 3.90 11.61 21.00
C GLY A 432 4.28 11.06 22.37
N GLU A 433 3.40 11.16 23.38
CA GLU A 433 3.60 10.55 24.70
C GLU A 433 3.55 9.01 24.63
N ILE A 434 2.61 8.45 23.85
CA ILE A 434 2.52 7.00 23.60
C ILE A 434 3.79 6.51 22.92
N ASP A 435 4.24 7.19 21.87
CA ASP A 435 5.43 6.82 21.11
C ASP A 435 6.69 6.84 21.97
N LYS A 436 6.79 7.84 22.85
CA LYS A 436 7.86 7.92 23.85
C LYS A 436 7.77 6.79 24.87
N GLY A 437 6.59 6.50 25.39
CA GLY A 437 6.37 5.40 26.34
C GLY A 437 6.68 4.02 25.75
N LEU A 438 6.45 3.83 24.46
CA LEU A 438 6.75 2.59 23.73
C LEU A 438 8.19 2.54 23.18
N GLY A 439 8.93 3.66 23.24
CA GLY A 439 10.32 3.73 22.77
C GLY A 439 10.46 3.63 21.25
N LEU A 440 9.51 4.18 20.47
CA LEU A 440 9.43 3.93 19.03
C LEU A 440 10.55 4.58 18.20
N TYR A 441 11.33 5.48 18.78
CA TYR A 441 12.51 6.11 18.19
C TYR A 441 13.66 5.13 17.82
N ILE A 442 13.49 3.83 18.11
CA ILE A 442 14.40 2.77 17.68
C ILE A 442 14.08 2.20 16.29
N PHE A 443 12.90 2.50 15.73
CA PHE A 443 12.45 2.00 14.44
C PHE A 443 12.58 3.07 13.35
N ASP A 444 12.65 2.64 12.09
CA ASP A 444 12.84 3.57 10.98
C ASP A 444 11.56 4.39 10.72
N GLY A 445 10.39 3.76 10.86
CA GLY A 445 9.09 4.41 10.72
C GLY A 445 8.00 3.80 11.60
N VAL A 446 6.99 4.61 11.92
CA VAL A 446 5.82 4.20 12.70
C VAL A 446 4.53 4.64 11.99
N TRP A 447 3.49 3.83 12.13
CA TRP A 447 2.13 4.25 11.82
C TRP A 447 1.13 3.77 12.89
N HIS A 448 0.06 4.54 13.07
CA HIS A 448 -0.97 4.32 14.08
C HIS A 448 -2.28 3.90 13.43
N TYR A 449 -2.86 2.81 13.93
CA TYR A 449 -4.07 2.17 13.38
C TYR A 449 -5.19 2.22 14.41
N PRO A 450 -5.98 3.30 14.45
CA PRO A 450 -7.07 3.47 15.41
C PRO A 450 -8.32 2.71 14.96
N LEU A 451 -9.17 2.28 15.92
CA LEU A 451 -10.42 1.58 15.61
C LEU A 451 -11.41 2.47 14.82
N ARG A 452 -11.35 3.80 15.00
CA ARG A 452 -12.27 4.73 14.30
C ARG A 452 -12.20 4.61 12.77
N ALA A 453 -11.07 4.16 12.23
CA ALA A 453 -10.84 3.94 10.79
C ALA A 453 -11.02 2.46 10.38
N ILE A 454 -11.70 1.64 11.19
CA ILE A 454 -11.82 0.18 10.92
C ILE A 454 -12.47 -0.17 9.59
N HIS A 455 -13.36 0.68 9.08
CA HIS A 455 -13.97 0.48 7.77
C HIS A 455 -12.91 0.50 6.66
N GLU A 456 -12.02 1.50 6.69
CA GLU A 456 -10.88 1.61 5.78
C GLU A 456 -10.00 0.35 5.89
N TRP A 457 -9.59 -0.03 7.11
CA TRP A 457 -8.67 -1.15 7.32
C TRP A 457 -9.22 -2.52 6.89
N CYS A 458 -10.52 -2.77 7.11
CA CYS A 458 -11.18 -4.00 6.69
C CYS A 458 -11.32 -4.07 5.16
N ASP A 459 -11.70 -2.97 4.51
CA ASP A 459 -11.87 -2.93 3.06
C ASP A 459 -10.51 -3.08 2.33
N LEU A 460 -9.46 -2.48 2.90
CA LEU A 460 -8.08 -2.57 2.40
C LEU A 460 -7.43 -3.93 2.65
N ALA A 461 -8.09 -4.87 3.33
CA ALA A 461 -7.44 -6.13 3.68
C ALA A 461 -7.00 -6.98 2.48
N ASN A 462 -7.59 -6.73 1.32
CA ASN A 462 -7.18 -7.30 0.03
C ASN A 462 -6.89 -6.25 -1.03
N ASP A 463 -6.71 -5.00 -0.62
CA ASP A 463 -6.44 -3.92 -1.55
C ASP A 463 -5.18 -3.14 -1.16
N PHE A 464 -4.85 -2.15 -1.99
CA PHE A 464 -3.76 -1.22 -1.80
C PHE A 464 -4.30 0.15 -1.40
N ASP A 465 -3.72 0.75 -0.35
CA ASP A 465 -4.07 2.10 0.10
C ASP A 465 -3.02 3.11 -0.35
N TRP A 466 -3.36 3.96 -1.32
CA TRP A 466 -2.47 5.00 -1.80
C TRP A 466 -2.12 6.04 -0.72
N ALA A 467 -3.08 6.43 0.13
CA ALA A 467 -2.83 7.43 1.16
C ALA A 467 -1.93 6.87 2.27
N LEU A 468 -2.20 5.66 2.76
CA LEU A 468 -1.36 5.03 3.78
C LEU A 468 0.08 4.84 3.28
N ASN A 469 0.26 4.40 2.03
CA ASN A 469 1.59 4.17 1.48
C ASN A 469 2.34 5.50 1.18
N HIS A 470 1.62 6.57 0.84
CA HIS A 470 2.16 7.94 0.80
C HIS A 470 2.76 8.32 2.16
N GLU A 471 1.97 8.20 3.21
CA GLU A 471 2.39 8.58 4.57
C GLU A 471 3.51 7.71 5.13
N LEU A 472 3.49 6.40 4.84
CA LEU A 472 4.59 5.50 5.17
C LEU A 472 5.89 5.86 4.43
N SER A 473 5.80 6.51 3.28
CA SER A 473 6.98 6.99 2.53
C SER A 473 7.63 8.19 3.21
N HIS A 474 6.84 9.07 3.84
CA HIS A 474 7.36 10.14 4.70
C HIS A 474 8.16 9.60 5.89
N GLN A 475 7.72 8.48 6.48
CA GLN A 475 8.48 7.82 7.54
C GLN A 475 9.87 7.36 7.07
N LEU A 476 10.08 7.20 5.77
CA LEU A 476 11.35 6.84 5.16
C LEU A 476 12.15 8.06 4.67
N GLY A 477 11.69 9.28 4.94
CA GLY A 477 12.40 10.53 4.64
C GLY A 477 12.16 11.08 3.24
N ILE A 478 11.15 10.58 2.51
CA ILE A 478 10.73 11.11 1.21
C ILE A 478 9.76 12.28 1.42
N ILE A 479 9.91 13.34 0.62
CA ILE A 479 9.11 14.56 0.71
C ILE A 479 7.87 14.46 -0.17
N ASP A 480 7.00 15.45 -0.04
CA ASP A 480 5.97 15.74 -1.03
C ASP A 480 6.55 16.42 -2.26
N ASP A 481 6.56 15.73 -3.41
CA ASP A 481 7.06 16.29 -4.67
C ASP A 481 6.15 17.40 -5.22
N TYR A 482 4.86 17.41 -4.85
CA TYR A 482 3.95 18.51 -5.18
C TYR A 482 4.36 19.85 -4.53
N GLN A 483 5.36 19.85 -3.64
CA GLN A 483 5.97 21.09 -3.14
C GLN A 483 6.64 21.91 -4.25
N TYR A 484 6.93 21.29 -5.40
CA TYR A 484 7.43 22.01 -6.57
C TYR A 484 6.31 22.70 -7.34
N ASP A 485 5.07 22.25 -7.22
CA ASP A 485 3.95 22.80 -7.96
C ASP A 485 3.67 24.25 -7.57
N MET A 486 3.13 25.00 -8.52
CA MET A 486 2.89 26.42 -8.39
C MET A 486 1.71 26.85 -9.26
N GLY A 487 0.65 27.34 -8.62
CA GLY A 487 -0.47 27.97 -9.33
C GLY A 487 -0.10 29.33 -9.94
N PRO A 488 -0.90 29.83 -10.90
CA PRO A 488 -0.62 31.08 -11.62
C PRO A 488 -0.59 32.31 -10.69
N ASP A 489 -1.41 32.33 -9.63
CA ASP A 489 -1.46 33.42 -8.65
C ASP A 489 -0.22 33.48 -7.74
N SER A 490 0.49 32.36 -7.61
CA SER A 490 1.75 32.28 -6.85
C SER A 490 2.96 32.65 -7.68
N ASN A 491 2.81 32.79 -9.01
CA ASN A 491 3.85 33.28 -9.89
C ASN A 491 3.64 34.77 -10.18
N LEU A 492 4.26 35.64 -9.37
CA LEU A 492 4.10 37.09 -9.49
C LEU A 492 4.92 37.71 -10.63
N VAL A 493 5.65 36.89 -11.40
CA VAL A 493 6.53 37.36 -12.48
C VAL A 493 5.83 37.29 -13.84
N ASN A 494 5.24 36.14 -14.18
CA ASN A 494 4.55 35.97 -15.47
C ASN A 494 3.20 35.23 -15.37
N HIS A 495 2.73 34.92 -14.16
CA HIS A 495 1.46 34.24 -13.89
C HIS A 495 1.29 32.88 -14.58
N LYS A 496 2.40 32.22 -14.95
CA LYS A 496 2.37 30.86 -15.48
C LYS A 496 2.42 29.84 -14.36
N ALA A 497 1.52 28.87 -14.45
CA ALA A 497 1.52 27.73 -13.54
C ALA A 497 2.66 26.76 -13.88
N TYR A 498 3.11 26.05 -12.87
CA TYR A 498 3.93 24.86 -12.99
C TYR A 498 3.21 23.72 -12.28
N ASP A 499 2.93 22.68 -13.05
CA ASP A 499 2.38 21.40 -12.59
C ASP A 499 3.10 20.34 -13.41
N ARG A 500 3.74 19.37 -12.75
CA ARG A 500 4.45 18.28 -13.44
C ARG A 500 3.52 17.24 -14.07
N GLY A 501 2.20 17.35 -13.89
CA GLY A 501 1.22 16.40 -14.40
C GLY A 501 1.11 15.17 -13.50
N PRO A 502 0.73 13.98 -14.02
CA PRO A 502 0.57 12.78 -13.18
C PRO A 502 1.92 12.33 -12.61
N GLY A 503 2.20 12.78 -11.39
CA GLY A 503 3.36 12.40 -10.59
C GLY A 503 3.21 11.03 -9.93
N GLY A 504 4.22 10.64 -9.15
CA GLY A 504 4.14 9.45 -8.30
C GLY A 504 3.18 9.65 -7.13
N ILE A 505 3.16 8.70 -6.19
CA ILE A 505 2.38 8.74 -4.95
C ILE A 505 2.70 9.97 -4.10
N MET A 506 3.89 10.56 -4.26
CA MET A 506 4.31 11.81 -3.61
C MET A 506 3.78 13.07 -4.31
N GLY A 507 2.91 12.91 -5.31
CA GLY A 507 2.14 13.98 -5.95
C GLY A 507 2.90 14.80 -6.99
N GLY A 508 4.15 14.48 -7.31
CA GLY A 508 4.94 15.18 -8.33
C GLY A 508 6.05 14.30 -8.93
N GLY A 509 7.07 14.95 -9.48
CA GLY A 509 8.26 14.27 -10.02
C GLY A 509 8.04 13.63 -11.42
N GLN A 510 9.08 12.97 -11.99
CA GLN A 510 8.92 12.26 -13.26
C GLN A 510 8.72 10.77 -13.05
N VAL A 511 7.67 10.24 -13.67
CA VAL A 511 7.34 8.81 -13.60
C VAL A 511 7.86 7.99 -14.78
N GLY A 512 8.36 8.65 -15.84
CA GLY A 512 8.89 8.01 -17.04
C GLY A 512 7.85 7.11 -17.74
N ASP A 513 8.33 6.03 -18.37
CA ASP A 513 7.49 5.04 -19.08
C ASP A 513 7.04 3.88 -18.18
N ASN A 514 7.07 4.05 -16.86
CA ASN A 514 6.68 3.00 -15.91
C ASN A 514 5.18 2.69 -16.03
N VAL A 515 4.83 1.41 -16.18
CA VAL A 515 3.44 0.94 -16.19
C VAL A 515 2.94 0.89 -14.74
N TYR A 516 1.98 1.77 -14.40
CA TYR A 516 1.52 2.06 -13.02
C TYR A 516 2.62 2.66 -12.12
N PRO A 517 3.07 3.89 -12.40
CA PRO A 517 4.14 4.49 -11.65
C PRO A 517 3.68 4.91 -10.25
N ALA A 518 4.30 4.35 -9.22
CA ALA A 518 4.00 4.71 -7.83
C ALA A 518 5.01 5.69 -7.23
N TYR A 519 6.25 5.76 -7.72
CA TYR A 519 7.27 6.69 -7.22
C TYR A 519 7.96 7.37 -8.38
N ALA A 520 8.24 8.66 -8.24
CA ALA A 520 8.98 9.44 -9.21
C ALA A 520 10.48 9.10 -9.19
N ASP A 521 11.19 9.61 -10.20
CA ASP A 521 12.64 9.51 -10.32
C ASP A 521 13.36 10.04 -9.08
N VAL A 522 12.98 11.23 -8.61
CA VAL A 522 13.58 11.86 -7.43
C VAL A 522 13.36 11.06 -6.15
N ASP A 523 12.20 10.42 -5.97
CA ASP A 523 11.93 9.51 -4.84
C ASP A 523 12.91 8.33 -4.82
N ILE A 524 13.05 7.66 -5.97
CA ILE A 524 13.95 6.51 -6.12
C ILE A 524 15.41 6.93 -5.96
N ALA A 525 15.78 8.12 -6.45
CA ALA A 525 17.09 8.70 -6.20
C ALA A 525 17.31 8.91 -4.70
N GLY A 526 16.35 9.52 -3.99
CA GLY A 526 16.42 9.76 -2.54
C GLY A 526 16.59 8.47 -1.74
N PHE A 527 15.81 7.43 -2.06
CA PHE A 527 15.96 6.11 -1.45
C PHE A 527 17.35 5.51 -1.66
N ASN A 528 17.87 5.57 -2.89
CA ASN A 528 19.13 4.94 -3.26
C ASN A 528 20.37 5.71 -2.79
N LEU A 529 20.30 7.04 -2.72
CA LEU A 529 21.38 7.90 -2.22
C LEU A 529 21.59 7.73 -0.71
N THR A 530 20.53 7.37 0.02
CA THR A 530 20.53 7.23 1.50
C THR A 530 20.55 5.76 1.96
N LYS A 531 20.72 4.80 1.04
CA LYS A 531 20.66 3.37 1.34
C LYS A 531 21.77 2.92 2.31
N GLY A 532 21.48 1.90 3.12
CA GLY A 532 22.43 1.34 4.09
C GLY A 532 22.56 2.13 5.39
N HIS A 533 21.86 3.26 5.52
CA HIS A 533 21.78 4.08 6.71
C HIS A 533 20.40 3.97 7.35
N ARG A 534 20.30 4.13 8.69
CA ARG A 534 18.98 4.23 9.34
C ARG A 534 18.24 5.48 8.88
N ARG A 535 16.91 5.49 9.02
CA ARG A 535 16.09 6.68 8.69
C ARG A 535 16.13 7.72 9.81
N GLY A 536 15.54 8.89 9.58
CA GLY A 536 15.48 9.99 10.55
C GLY A 536 15.88 11.37 10.03
N PHE A 537 16.48 11.43 8.84
CA PHE A 537 16.59 12.67 8.07
C PHE A 537 15.46 12.72 7.05
N PHE A 538 14.84 13.89 6.91
CA PHE A 538 13.75 14.12 5.96
C PHE A 538 14.28 14.97 4.80
N GLY A 539 14.08 14.52 3.55
CA GLY A 539 14.44 15.24 2.31
C GLY A 539 15.91 15.62 2.13
N GLU A 540 16.83 15.06 2.92
CA GLU A 540 18.27 15.36 2.85
C GLU A 540 18.90 15.13 1.48
N TYR A 541 18.32 14.24 0.67
CA TYR A 541 18.80 13.95 -0.68
C TYR A 541 18.69 15.16 -1.61
N LEU A 542 17.91 16.19 -1.26
CA LEU A 542 17.87 17.47 -1.97
C LEU A 542 19.21 18.22 -1.91
N TYR A 543 20.09 17.86 -0.97
CA TYR A 543 21.46 18.38 -0.91
C TYR A 543 22.39 17.72 -1.93
N CYS A 544 22.00 16.58 -2.53
CA CYS A 544 22.78 15.89 -3.55
C CYS A 544 22.71 16.62 -4.91
N ILE A 545 23.37 17.77 -4.99
CA ILE A 545 23.43 18.61 -6.18
C ILE A 545 24.86 18.56 -6.75
N PRO A 546 25.04 18.40 -8.07
CA PRO A 546 26.36 18.46 -8.69
C PRO A 546 27.09 19.79 -8.41
N TYR A 547 28.43 19.78 -8.33
CA TYR A 547 29.19 21.00 -7.99
C TYR A 547 29.10 22.10 -9.04
N LYS A 548 29.04 21.73 -10.33
CA LYS A 548 28.88 22.65 -11.46
C LYS A 548 27.66 22.26 -12.28
N ASN A 549 26.80 23.24 -12.53
CA ASN A 549 25.51 23.01 -13.18
C ASN A 549 25.34 23.96 -14.34
N THR A 550 24.97 23.44 -15.51
CA THR A 550 24.79 24.24 -16.72
C THR A 550 23.42 23.95 -17.33
N LEU A 551 22.63 25.00 -17.56
CA LEU A 551 21.40 24.88 -18.35
C LEU A 551 21.73 24.93 -19.83
N VAL A 552 20.95 24.24 -20.66
CA VAL A 552 20.94 24.37 -22.13
C VAL A 552 19.53 24.75 -22.54
N LEU A 553 19.37 26.00 -22.95
CA LEU A 553 18.07 26.58 -23.26
C LEU A 553 17.78 26.45 -24.76
N SER A 554 16.55 26.10 -25.09
CA SER A 554 16.13 25.95 -26.48
C SER A 554 14.70 26.42 -26.73
N ILE A 555 14.44 26.89 -27.96
CA ILE A 555 13.10 27.16 -28.49
C ILE A 555 12.95 26.33 -29.76
N ASP A 556 11.87 25.57 -29.87
CA ASP A 556 11.59 24.70 -31.03
C ASP A 556 12.78 23.79 -31.43
N GLY A 557 13.48 23.27 -30.42
CA GLY A 557 14.64 22.38 -30.59
C GLY A 557 15.93 23.07 -31.03
N ARG A 558 15.94 24.40 -31.19
CA ARG A 558 17.13 25.19 -31.53
C ARG A 558 17.75 25.80 -30.27
N PRO A 559 19.07 25.73 -30.09
CA PRO A 559 19.76 26.41 -29.00
C PRO A 559 19.49 27.90 -28.99
N LEU A 560 19.28 28.46 -27.80
CA LEU A 560 19.03 29.87 -27.59
C LEU A 560 20.35 30.66 -27.53
N ALA A 561 20.97 30.93 -28.68
CA ALA A 561 22.28 31.58 -28.73
C ALA A 561 22.24 33.09 -28.39
N ASP A 562 23.20 33.54 -27.57
CA ASP A 562 23.49 34.96 -27.26
C ASP A 562 22.29 35.79 -26.75
N LYS A 563 21.39 35.17 -25.97
CA LYS A 563 20.20 35.83 -25.42
C LYS A 563 20.35 36.15 -23.95
N ASP A 564 19.85 37.32 -23.56
CA ASP A 564 19.73 37.71 -22.16
C ASP A 564 18.64 36.87 -21.49
N ILE A 565 18.92 36.40 -20.28
CA ILE A 565 18.02 35.56 -19.50
C ILE A 565 17.87 36.08 -18.07
N GLU A 566 16.72 35.78 -17.48
CA GLU A 566 16.37 36.04 -16.09
C GLU A 566 15.90 34.73 -15.46
N ILE A 567 16.44 34.37 -14.30
CA ILE A 567 16.03 33.18 -13.55
C ILE A 567 15.52 33.61 -12.18
N TYR A 568 14.32 33.16 -11.82
CA TYR A 568 13.66 33.43 -10.55
C TYR A 568 13.49 32.12 -9.79
N GLN A 569 13.53 32.17 -8.46
CA GLN A 569 13.36 31.00 -7.60
C GLN A 569 12.10 31.14 -6.75
N LYS A 570 11.38 30.03 -6.56
CA LYS A 570 10.28 29.96 -5.60
C LYS A 570 10.82 30.19 -4.18
N SER A 571 10.17 31.05 -3.41
CA SER A 571 10.53 31.35 -2.02
C SER A 571 10.03 30.26 -1.09
N MET A 572 10.91 29.75 -0.20
CA MET A 572 10.50 28.78 0.83
C MET A 572 9.55 29.38 1.88
N TYR A 573 9.51 30.71 2.00
CA TYR A 573 8.75 31.40 3.03
C TYR A 573 7.37 31.83 2.55
N THR A 574 7.27 32.31 1.31
CA THR A 574 6.00 32.80 0.74
C THR A 574 5.34 31.77 -0.17
N GLY A 575 6.07 30.76 -0.64
CA GLY A 575 5.59 29.80 -1.63
C GLY A 575 5.42 30.39 -3.03
N LYS A 576 5.94 31.61 -3.28
CA LYS A 576 5.75 32.37 -4.52
C LYS A 576 7.05 32.53 -5.30
N ILE A 577 6.93 32.75 -6.61
CA ILE A 577 8.00 33.27 -7.46
C ILE A 577 7.84 34.78 -7.58
N GLU A 578 8.87 35.53 -7.17
CA GLU A 578 8.82 36.98 -6.99
C GLU A 578 10.11 37.62 -7.55
N ALA A 579 10.05 38.91 -7.90
CA ALA A 579 11.22 39.67 -8.31
C ALA A 579 12.08 40.10 -7.09
N PRO A 580 13.38 40.38 -7.26
CA PRO A 580 14.18 40.33 -8.51
C PRO A 580 14.63 38.90 -8.87
N PRO A 581 15.11 38.66 -10.12
CA PRO A 581 15.70 37.38 -10.49
C PRO A 581 16.94 37.05 -9.63
N VAL A 582 17.13 35.77 -9.34
CA VAL A 582 18.30 35.24 -8.63
C VAL A 582 19.52 35.07 -9.55
N PHE A 583 19.30 34.96 -10.86
CA PHE A 583 20.35 35.01 -11.87
C PHE A 583 19.93 35.88 -13.05
N THR A 584 20.88 36.63 -13.58
CA THR A 584 20.79 37.29 -14.88
C THR A 584 22.07 37.05 -15.66
N GLY A 585 21.99 37.08 -16.99
CA GLY A 585 23.16 36.97 -17.84
C GLY A 585 22.80 36.57 -19.25
N LYS A 586 23.79 36.11 -20.02
CA LYS A 586 23.65 35.78 -21.43
C LYS A 586 24.02 34.33 -21.70
N THR A 587 23.25 33.63 -22.52
CA THR A 587 23.60 32.30 -23.03
C THR A 587 24.77 32.35 -24.01
N ASP A 588 25.55 31.27 -24.10
CA ASP A 588 26.58 31.14 -25.13
C ASP A 588 26.01 30.77 -26.51
N ALA A 589 26.87 30.54 -27.50
CA ALA A 589 26.49 30.20 -28.87
C ALA A 589 25.73 28.86 -28.98
N GLU A 590 25.85 27.97 -27.99
CA GLU A 590 25.12 26.71 -27.92
C GLU A 590 23.94 26.77 -26.93
N GLY A 591 23.52 27.97 -26.52
CA GLY A 591 22.40 28.16 -25.61
C GLY A 591 22.69 27.75 -24.17
N ARG A 592 23.97 27.61 -23.79
CA ARG A 592 24.34 27.21 -22.43
C ARG A 592 24.36 28.40 -21.49
N PHE A 593 23.95 28.15 -20.25
CA PHE A 593 24.06 29.09 -19.16
C PHE A 593 24.58 28.38 -17.89
N PRO A 594 25.85 28.61 -17.51
CA PRO A 594 26.38 28.12 -16.25
C PRO A 594 25.67 28.78 -15.06
N LEU A 595 25.10 27.98 -14.16
CA LEU A 595 24.51 28.47 -12.92
C LEU A 595 25.60 28.70 -11.89
N ALA A 596 25.72 29.93 -11.40
CA ALA A 596 26.66 30.25 -10.33
C ALA A 596 26.19 29.65 -8.99
N ASN A 597 27.14 29.15 -8.20
CA ASN A 597 26.83 28.67 -6.86
C ASN A 597 26.56 29.86 -5.93
N ARG A 598 25.48 29.76 -5.16
CA ARG A 598 25.10 30.71 -4.12
C ARG A 598 25.53 30.19 -2.75
N PRO A 599 25.88 31.07 -1.81
CA PRO A 599 26.30 30.66 -0.48
C PRO A 599 25.18 29.92 0.26
N VAL A 600 25.60 29.00 1.11
CA VAL A 600 24.76 28.31 2.11
C VAL A 600 25.07 28.86 3.50
N PRO A 601 24.15 28.69 4.48
CA PRO A 601 24.40 29.09 5.87
C PRO A 601 25.65 28.44 6.46
N LYS A 602 25.92 27.19 6.05
CA LYS A 602 27.16 26.46 6.33
C LYS A 602 27.29 25.25 5.40
N ASP A 603 28.53 24.80 5.22
CA ASP A 603 28.79 23.47 4.66
C ASP A 603 28.45 22.40 5.71
N PHE A 604 27.67 21.40 5.31
CA PHE A 604 27.18 20.36 6.19
C PHE A 604 27.03 19.03 5.45
N THR A 605 27.34 17.91 6.08
CA THR A 605 27.10 16.58 5.52
C THR A 605 26.33 15.74 6.53
N THR A 606 25.20 15.19 6.11
CA THR A 606 24.40 14.32 6.96
C THR A 606 25.11 13.00 7.22
N ALA A 607 24.66 12.26 8.24
CA ALA A 607 25.23 10.95 8.54
C ALA A 607 24.99 9.90 7.44
N THR A 608 24.13 10.19 6.46
CA THR A 608 23.89 9.35 5.28
C THR A 608 24.72 9.76 4.06
N GLY A 609 25.51 10.84 4.16
CA GLY A 609 26.42 11.29 3.12
C GLY A 609 25.85 12.33 2.16
N CYS A 610 24.70 12.93 2.46
CA CYS A 610 24.15 14.04 1.67
C CYS A 610 24.79 15.37 2.11
N THR A 611 25.45 16.07 1.19
CA THR A 611 26.25 17.27 1.51
C THR A 611 25.56 18.54 1.06
N LEU A 612 25.18 19.40 2.01
CA LEU A 612 24.85 20.80 1.76
C LEU A 612 26.16 21.57 1.54
N HIS A 613 26.32 22.12 0.34
CA HIS A 613 27.44 22.96 -0.07
C HIS A 613 26.93 24.15 -0.89
N ALA A 614 27.77 25.15 -1.14
CA ALA A 614 27.39 26.27 -2.02
C ALA A 614 26.98 25.75 -3.42
N ASN A 615 25.74 26.01 -3.82
CA ASN A 615 25.10 25.44 -5.01
C ASN A 615 24.11 26.45 -5.65
N PRO A 616 23.58 26.23 -6.87
CA PRO A 616 22.70 27.20 -7.54
C PRO A 616 21.43 27.58 -6.77
N TRP A 617 20.93 26.67 -5.93
CA TRP A 617 19.70 26.85 -5.16
C TRP A 617 19.91 27.63 -3.86
N GLY A 618 21.15 27.96 -3.52
CA GLY A 618 21.51 28.56 -2.24
C GLY A 618 21.28 27.54 -1.13
N TYR A 619 20.32 27.80 -0.25
CA TYR A 619 19.89 26.88 0.80
C TYR A 619 18.62 26.13 0.37
N PRO A 620 18.71 24.90 -0.18
CA PRO A 620 17.53 24.07 -0.40
C PRO A 620 16.81 23.82 0.91
N ASP A 621 15.52 24.06 0.92
CA ASP A 621 14.65 23.66 2.00
C ASP A 621 14.46 22.13 1.97
N VAL A 622 14.56 21.47 3.12
CA VAL A 622 14.51 20.00 3.22
C VAL A 622 13.14 19.39 2.88
N VAL A 623 12.09 20.20 2.74
CA VAL A 623 10.80 19.77 2.21
C VAL A 623 10.54 20.32 0.79
N GLY A 624 11.54 20.89 0.13
CA GLY A 624 11.48 21.26 -1.28
C GLY A 624 10.75 22.55 -1.63
N ARG A 625 10.33 23.38 -0.65
CA ARG A 625 9.48 24.57 -0.90
C ARG A 625 10.10 25.61 -1.86
N ASN A 626 11.42 25.69 -1.94
CA ASN A 626 12.16 26.56 -2.86
C ASN A 626 12.80 25.84 -4.05
N GLY A 627 12.39 24.60 -4.31
CA GLY A 627 12.96 23.71 -5.32
C GLY A 627 12.49 23.96 -6.74
N LEU A 628 12.01 25.16 -7.11
CA LEU A 628 11.55 25.50 -8.46
C LEU A 628 12.20 26.78 -8.99
N PHE A 629 12.77 26.73 -10.20
CA PHE A 629 13.19 27.89 -10.98
C PHE A 629 12.23 28.17 -12.14
N LEU A 630 11.93 29.45 -12.34
CA LEU A 630 11.36 30.02 -13.57
C LEU A 630 12.49 30.69 -14.37
N ILE A 631 12.65 30.30 -15.63
CA ILE A 631 13.61 30.87 -16.57
C ILE A 631 12.84 31.69 -17.59
N ARG A 632 13.24 32.93 -17.85
CA ARG A 632 12.62 33.84 -18.82
C ARG A 632 13.67 34.45 -19.74
N THR A 633 13.25 34.78 -20.96
CA THR A 633 14.07 35.47 -21.96
C THR A 633 13.19 36.20 -22.97
N GLN A 634 13.74 37.22 -23.64
CA GLN A 634 13.09 37.90 -24.73
C GLN A 634 13.75 37.57 -26.08
N VAL A 635 12.96 37.12 -27.05
CA VAL A 635 13.39 36.84 -28.43
C VAL A 635 12.50 37.61 -29.38
N ASP A 636 13.10 38.47 -30.21
CA ASP A 636 12.40 39.30 -31.20
C ASP A 636 11.20 40.07 -30.62
N GLY A 637 11.39 40.62 -29.41
CA GLY A 637 10.38 41.40 -28.70
C GLY A 637 9.34 40.57 -27.93
N LYS A 638 9.36 39.22 -28.02
CA LYS A 638 8.41 38.33 -27.35
C LYS A 638 9.06 37.61 -26.17
N TRP A 639 8.28 37.41 -25.11
CA TRP A 639 8.73 36.67 -23.93
C TRP A 639 8.55 35.16 -24.11
N TYR A 640 9.55 34.43 -23.64
CA TYR A 640 9.56 32.97 -23.55
C TYR A 640 9.95 32.55 -22.13
N TYR A 641 9.40 31.42 -21.68
CA TYR A 641 9.63 30.90 -20.35
C TYR A 641 9.80 29.38 -20.31
N GLY A 642 10.42 28.89 -19.24
CA GLY A 642 10.49 27.47 -18.91
C GLY A 642 10.71 27.29 -17.42
N PHE A 643 10.48 26.06 -16.94
CA PHE A 643 10.67 25.71 -15.53
C PHE A 643 11.66 24.56 -15.39
N ILE A 644 12.39 24.54 -14.28
CA ILE A 644 13.19 23.40 -13.84
C ILE A 644 13.19 23.35 -12.32
N ASP A 645 12.99 22.15 -11.76
CA ASP A 645 13.03 21.89 -10.32
C ASP A 645 14.30 21.15 -9.89
N ILE A 646 14.54 21.21 -8.59
CA ILE A 646 15.71 20.63 -7.92
C ILE A 646 15.80 19.11 -8.07
N GLY A 647 14.67 18.40 -8.23
CA GLY A 647 14.66 16.95 -8.41
C GLY A 647 15.49 16.51 -9.61
N ARG A 648 15.57 17.34 -10.67
CA ARG A 648 16.46 17.09 -11.82
C ARG A 648 17.93 17.01 -11.44
N PHE A 649 18.37 17.87 -10.51
CA PHE A 649 19.75 17.95 -10.06
C PHE A 649 20.09 16.74 -9.20
N VAL A 650 19.16 16.31 -8.34
CA VAL A 650 19.27 15.07 -7.56
C VAL A 650 19.40 13.86 -8.48
N CYS A 651 18.56 13.76 -9.52
CA CYS A 651 18.62 12.65 -10.47
C CYS A 651 19.95 12.60 -11.25
N GLU A 652 20.50 13.75 -11.66
CA GLU A 652 21.84 13.80 -12.28
C GLU A 652 22.95 13.37 -11.29
N TYR A 653 22.85 13.79 -10.03
CA TYR A 653 23.77 13.31 -9.00
C TYR A 653 23.66 11.79 -8.81
N ALA A 654 22.45 11.24 -8.83
CA ALA A 654 22.18 9.80 -8.75
C ALA A 654 22.71 9.02 -9.98
N ARG A 655 22.74 9.64 -11.17
CA ARG A 655 23.44 9.12 -12.36
C ARG A 655 24.97 9.06 -12.20
N GLY A 656 25.51 9.69 -11.15
CA GLY A 656 26.94 9.75 -10.88
C GLY A 656 27.59 11.05 -11.34
N HIS A 657 26.84 12.00 -11.86
CA HIS A 657 27.34 13.31 -12.33
C HIS A 657 27.58 14.27 -11.15
N LYS A 658 28.46 13.91 -10.21
CA LYS A 658 28.68 14.66 -8.96
C LYS A 658 29.41 15.98 -9.15
N ASP A 659 30.32 16.06 -10.12
CA ASP A 659 31.14 17.25 -10.33
C ASP A 659 30.51 18.23 -11.32
N ASN A 660 29.90 17.71 -12.39
CA ASN A 660 29.37 18.52 -13.49
C ASN A 660 28.11 17.87 -14.04
N ALA A 661 27.04 18.64 -14.21
CA ALA A 661 25.81 18.20 -14.86
C ALA A 661 25.24 19.27 -15.79
N VAL A 662 24.53 18.81 -16.81
CA VAL A 662 23.95 19.64 -17.87
C VAL A 662 22.46 19.33 -18.01
N TYR A 663 21.63 20.37 -18.01
CA TYR A 663 20.17 20.25 -17.96
C TYR A 663 19.54 20.96 -19.16
N SER A 664 18.79 20.22 -19.98
CA SER A 664 18.06 20.82 -21.10
C SER A 664 16.74 21.40 -20.63
N VAL A 665 16.47 22.66 -20.97
CA VAL A 665 15.19 23.33 -20.70
C VAL A 665 14.63 23.87 -22.01
N LYS A 666 13.44 23.41 -22.38
CA LYS A 666 12.69 23.95 -23.51
C LYS A 666 11.88 25.16 -23.04
N LEU A 667 12.07 26.29 -23.71
CA LEU A 667 11.28 27.49 -23.47
C LEU A 667 10.07 27.54 -24.41
N MET A 668 8.96 28.04 -23.91
CA MET A 668 7.69 28.21 -24.59
C MET A 668 7.27 29.68 -24.58
N PRO A 669 6.47 30.15 -25.54
CA PRO A 669 5.94 31.51 -25.51
C PRO A 669 5.16 31.76 -24.22
N GLU A 670 5.36 32.93 -23.61
CA GLU A 670 4.52 33.42 -22.51
C GLU A 670 3.11 33.79 -22.97
#